data_AF-A0A2S7QK69-F1
#
_entry.id   AF-A0A2S7QK69-F1
#
_cell.length_a   1.000
_cell.length_b   1.000
_cell.length_c   1.000
_cell.angle_alpha   90.00
_cell.angle_beta   90.00
_cell.angle_gamma   90.00
#
_symmetry.space_group_name_H-M   'P 1'
#
loop_
_entity.id
_entity.type
_entity.pdbx_description
1 polymer ?
#
loop_
_entity_poly.entity_id
_entity_poly.type
_entity_poly.pdbx_seq_one_letter_code
_entity_poly.pdbx_strand_id
1 'polypeptide(L)'
;MTQPQFAKSNWKMKRFATGFPRPSNVRPVTFLEDCASAKPHCPSSAYRLRVSGPGNSRRNASSKSSRPKTALFFPEQEADQLLGQGVQKVGMLSPWLEAFPSTARPIVEEIDHLLGYKLSEIIANGPNSTLTATANAQPAIMASSILILRILEQEFGFKLRERVDVTLGHSLGEFAALVAGGYVMFEDSLYLVRRRAELMAECSRRAREEYGGEYGMVALVTEPNHLLPLIEAIHGFLGHSSPGSKSESAQDVPPIQQVLIANINSKNQIVLSGNIGRIKELLTHVRQFGGHDPRAVRLKSDSPFHSPLMKPAGKAMSKLLDGKSRVKGREDKDVIMFPGIMDCISNVSARPFRSKEELKDLWSRSCVETVRWWDSIKYLDQEVKVRRWIGIGPGKVGRNLVGKEVGMRGKDLVKGGGVWGISDPREIEEVLKALDETEELKDLDTNMTTIPSIACLGVIGKNNNPLHISTFPVHTSPVPNPNSAAPQPQLRTPLQYALLLSSTLDIFDARRTKSTATSTSTAGTLTGDLGLLYAVDERLAAYGFETNTGVRFVAFVDGRGRAVRDRGLGGLQGGVAGVSGSTGVREADVRGIFKAMQTAYVRLLQNPFYDPDEHCPVNGRGGKKITSRRFLEDMRRIGESWVPGGAGMGGA
;
A
#
# COMPACT_ATOMS: atom_id res chain seq x y z
N MET A 1 -9.03 9.16 -54.12
CA MET A 1 -8.04 9.12 -53.01
C MET A 1 -8.80 9.22 -51.71
N THR A 2 -9.02 8.08 -51.08
CA THR A 2 -9.87 7.84 -49.92
C THR A 2 -9.00 7.83 -48.66
N GLN A 3 -9.36 8.65 -47.66
CA GLN A 3 -8.82 8.57 -46.30
C GLN A 3 -9.55 7.46 -45.50
N PRO A 4 -8.88 6.71 -44.61
CA PRO A 4 -9.51 5.62 -43.88
C PRO A 4 -10.22 6.10 -42.62
N GLN A 5 -11.47 5.64 -42.45
CA GLN A 5 -12.27 5.77 -41.24
C GLN A 5 -11.80 4.74 -40.19
N PHE A 6 -11.51 5.19 -38.96
CA PHE A 6 -11.32 4.31 -37.82
C PHE A 6 -12.68 3.94 -37.19
N ALA A 7 -12.96 2.65 -37.14
CA ALA A 7 -14.18 2.06 -36.58
C ALA A 7 -14.22 2.16 -35.05
N LYS A 8 -15.34 2.66 -34.50
CA LYS A 8 -15.69 2.59 -33.08
C LYS A 8 -16.21 1.18 -32.76
N SER A 9 -15.50 0.42 -31.94
CA SER A 9 -15.97 -0.85 -31.40
C SER A 9 -16.92 -0.62 -30.22
N ASN A 10 -18.19 -1.00 -30.42
CA ASN A 10 -19.22 -1.06 -29.36
C ASN A 10 -19.06 -2.36 -28.56
N TRP A 11 -18.71 -2.27 -27.28
CA TRP A 11 -18.85 -3.40 -26.35
C TRP A 11 -20.05 -3.19 -25.42
N LYS A 12 -21.12 -3.97 -25.66
CA LYS A 12 -22.24 -4.13 -24.73
C LYS A 12 -21.88 -5.17 -23.67
N MET A 13 -21.92 -4.78 -22.40
CA MET A 13 -21.81 -5.68 -21.25
C MET A 13 -23.04 -6.61 -21.22
N LYS A 14 -22.82 -7.92 -21.31
CA LYS A 14 -23.89 -8.94 -21.20
C LYS A 14 -24.31 -9.07 -19.74
N ARG A 15 -25.56 -8.72 -19.44
CA ARG A 15 -26.22 -9.06 -18.17
C ARG A 15 -26.48 -10.57 -18.12
N PHE A 16 -25.88 -11.27 -17.17
CA PHE A 16 -26.35 -12.59 -16.77
C PHE A 16 -27.47 -12.44 -15.75
N ALA A 17 -28.66 -12.90 -16.12
CA ALA A 17 -29.81 -12.99 -15.24
C ALA A 17 -29.65 -14.21 -14.33
N THR A 18 -29.60 -13.99 -13.01
CA THR A 18 -29.96 -15.02 -12.02
C THR A 18 -30.89 -14.37 -11.01
N GLY A 19 -32.06 -15.00 -10.83
CA GLY A 19 -33.21 -14.43 -10.13
C GLY A 19 -33.10 -14.52 -8.61
N PHE A 20 -33.48 -13.43 -7.96
CA PHE A 20 -34.03 -13.41 -6.60
C PHE A 20 -35.20 -12.41 -6.56
N PRO A 21 -36.24 -12.64 -5.73
CA PRO A 21 -37.55 -12.01 -5.88
C PRO A 21 -37.57 -10.55 -5.41
N ARG A 22 -38.36 -9.72 -6.10
CA ARG A 22 -38.62 -8.32 -5.76
C ARG A 22 -39.48 -8.20 -4.49
N PRO A 23 -39.16 -7.32 -3.53
CA PRO A 23 -40.17 -6.77 -2.64
C PRO A 23 -40.78 -5.49 -3.24
N SER A 24 -42.10 -5.42 -3.16
CA SER A 24 -42.95 -4.29 -3.52
C SER A 24 -42.82 -3.12 -2.54
N ASN A 25 -42.95 -1.90 -3.08
CA ASN A 25 -43.30 -0.64 -2.42
C ASN A 25 -42.69 -0.34 -1.04
N VAL A 26 -41.60 0.44 -1.01
CA VAL A 26 -41.16 1.17 0.19
C VAL A 26 -41.04 2.66 -0.16
N ARG A 27 -41.77 3.48 0.61
CA ARG A 27 -41.81 4.95 0.55
C ARG A 27 -40.49 5.57 1.09
N PRO A 28 -40.14 6.80 0.70
CA PRO A 28 -38.91 7.45 1.14
C PRO A 28 -38.94 7.73 2.65
N VAL A 29 -37.87 7.35 3.36
CA VAL A 29 -37.72 7.61 4.80
C VAL A 29 -36.90 8.90 4.98
N THR A 30 -37.58 9.93 5.48
CA THR A 30 -37.02 11.17 6.01
C THR A 30 -36.54 10.96 7.44
N PHE A 31 -35.34 11.43 7.77
CA PHE A 31 -34.81 11.46 9.14
C PHE A 31 -35.28 12.73 9.88
N LEU A 32 -36.17 12.59 10.86
CA LEU A 32 -36.16 13.21 12.22
C LEU A 32 -37.57 13.28 12.85
N GLU A 33 -37.63 12.86 14.12
CA GLU A 33 -38.57 13.22 15.19
C GLU A 33 -40.04 12.75 15.12
N ASP A 34 -40.43 11.87 16.06
CA ASP A 34 -41.42 12.23 17.08
C ASP A 34 -41.58 11.16 18.17
N CYS A 35 -41.45 11.60 19.44
CA CYS A 35 -42.34 11.19 20.53
C CYS A 35 -42.11 12.11 21.73
N ALA A 36 -42.95 13.13 21.85
CA ALA A 36 -43.13 13.90 23.07
C ALA A 36 -44.51 13.65 23.69
N SER A 37 -44.50 13.51 25.02
CA SER A 37 -45.58 13.76 25.98
C SER A 37 -46.61 12.66 26.29
N ALA A 38 -46.47 12.10 27.50
CA ALA A 38 -47.57 11.92 28.45
C ALA A 38 -47.00 12.02 29.89
N LYS A 39 -47.59 12.86 30.74
CA LYS A 39 -47.37 13.00 32.19
C LYS A 39 -48.70 12.67 32.92
N PRO A 40 -48.76 12.66 34.26
CA PRO A 40 -47.94 11.96 35.26
C PRO A 40 -48.85 11.15 36.23
N HIS A 41 -48.35 10.16 36.97
CA HIS A 41 -48.87 9.83 38.31
C HIS A 41 -47.88 8.91 39.06
N CYS A 42 -47.65 9.25 40.33
CA CYS A 42 -46.86 8.52 41.31
C CYS A 42 -47.81 8.07 42.43
N PRO A 43 -47.59 6.91 43.06
CA PRO A 43 -47.33 6.98 44.49
C PRO A 43 -46.22 6.04 44.99
N SER A 44 -45.75 6.43 46.17
CA SER A 44 -44.66 5.91 47.00
C SER A 44 -44.77 4.45 47.45
N SER A 45 -43.64 3.78 47.64
CA SER A 45 -43.33 3.05 48.90
C SER A 45 -41.87 2.55 48.94
N ALA A 46 -41.13 3.09 49.92
CA ALA A 46 -39.98 2.59 50.68
C ALA A 46 -39.25 1.28 50.28
N TYR A 47 -37.91 1.31 50.20
CA TYR A 47 -37.02 1.05 51.36
C TYR A 47 -35.52 1.03 51.00
N ARG A 48 -34.74 1.69 51.87
CA ARG A 48 -33.36 1.38 52.33
C ARG A 48 -32.17 1.38 51.36
N LEU A 49 -31.38 2.44 51.49
CA LEU A 49 -29.95 2.52 51.11
C LEU A 49 -29.10 1.47 51.83
N ARG A 50 -28.28 0.73 51.06
CA ARG A 50 -27.01 0.16 51.52
C ARG A 50 -25.92 0.54 50.53
N VAL A 51 -24.91 1.23 51.03
CA VAL A 51 -23.66 1.55 50.34
C VAL A 51 -22.72 0.35 50.47
N SER A 52 -22.19 -0.15 49.36
CA SER A 52 -21.04 -1.07 49.37
C SER A 52 -20.26 -1.05 48.05
N GLY A 53 -19.08 -0.42 48.07
CA GLY A 53 -17.84 -0.82 47.38
C GLY A 53 -17.72 -0.67 45.84
N PRO A 54 -16.51 -0.41 45.31
CA PRO A 54 -16.28 -0.29 43.87
C PRO A 54 -16.30 -1.68 43.23
N GLY A 55 -17.46 -2.06 42.70
CA GLY A 55 -17.66 -3.31 41.97
C GLY A 55 -17.08 -3.23 40.56
N ASN A 56 -16.06 -4.03 40.31
CA ASN A 56 -15.48 -4.35 39.00
C ASN A 56 -16.58 -4.65 37.97
N SER A 57 -16.89 -3.70 37.08
CA SER A 57 -17.78 -3.93 35.94
C SER A 57 -17.03 -4.76 34.91
N ARG A 58 -17.19 -6.09 35.00
CA ARG A 58 -16.93 -7.00 33.89
C ARG A 58 -17.87 -6.62 32.76
N ARG A 59 -17.38 -5.78 31.85
CA ARG A 59 -18.01 -5.57 30.53
C ARG A 59 -18.07 -6.93 29.85
N ASN A 60 -19.28 -7.40 29.57
CA ASN A 60 -19.52 -8.55 28.70
C ASN A 60 -18.90 -8.25 27.33
N ALA A 61 -17.69 -8.76 27.11
CA ALA A 61 -17.03 -8.78 25.83
C ALA A 61 -17.80 -9.75 24.93
N SER A 62 -18.71 -9.22 24.13
CA SER A 62 -19.07 -9.85 22.86
C SER A 62 -17.74 -10.13 22.14
N SER A 63 -17.45 -11.40 21.88
CA SER A 63 -16.25 -11.83 21.18
C SER A 63 -16.30 -11.31 19.74
N LYS A 64 -15.85 -10.06 19.53
CA LYS A 64 -15.61 -9.54 18.20
C LYS A 64 -14.58 -10.45 17.55
N SER A 65 -14.99 -11.15 16.49
CA SER A 65 -14.09 -11.79 15.55
C SER A 65 -13.00 -10.77 15.19
N SER A 66 -11.75 -11.10 15.52
CA SER A 66 -10.59 -10.20 15.40
C SER A 66 -10.15 -10.11 13.95
N ARG A 67 -10.92 -9.41 13.11
CA ARG A 67 -10.50 -9.04 11.75
C ARG A 67 -9.23 -8.17 11.82
N PRO A 68 -8.32 -8.21 10.82
CA PRO A 68 -7.19 -7.30 10.78
C PRO A 68 -7.65 -5.85 10.81
N LYS A 69 -6.89 -5.01 11.51
CA LYS A 69 -7.15 -3.57 11.53
C LYS A 69 -6.97 -2.95 10.15
N THR A 70 -7.89 -2.09 9.78
CA THR A 70 -8.00 -1.42 8.49
C THR A 70 -7.85 0.09 8.67
N ALA A 71 -6.91 0.69 7.95
CA ALA A 71 -6.82 2.13 7.78
C ALA A 71 -7.46 2.55 6.45
N LEU A 72 -8.34 3.53 6.51
CA LEU A 72 -8.85 4.24 5.35
C LEU A 72 -8.06 5.55 5.20
N PHE A 73 -7.32 5.69 4.11
CA PHE A 73 -6.52 6.87 3.86
C PHE A 73 -7.00 7.66 2.64
N PHE A 74 -6.90 8.97 2.74
CA PHE A 74 -7.23 9.89 1.65
C PHE A 74 -5.92 10.49 1.12
N PRO A 75 -5.48 10.08 -0.08
CA PRO A 75 -4.28 10.61 -0.66
C PRO A 75 -4.52 12.07 -1.05
N GLU A 76 -3.63 12.94 -0.60
CA GLU A 76 -3.30 14.16 -1.34
C GLU A 76 -1.93 13.91 -1.96
N GLN A 77 -1.70 14.38 -3.18
CA GLN A 77 -0.49 15.18 -3.37
C GLN A 77 -0.50 15.97 -4.67
N GLU A 78 0.00 17.19 -4.52
CA GLU A 78 0.63 17.94 -5.58
C GLU A 78 1.75 17.10 -6.23
N ALA A 79 1.66 17.00 -7.55
CA ALA A 79 2.63 16.42 -8.47
C ALA A 79 2.92 14.91 -8.30
N ASP A 80 2.33 14.12 -9.19
CA ASP A 80 2.96 12.90 -9.69
C ASP A 80 4.39 13.24 -10.16
N GLN A 81 5.41 12.73 -9.45
CA GLN A 81 6.83 12.97 -9.73
C GLN A 81 7.25 12.54 -11.16
N LEU A 82 6.46 11.72 -11.85
CA LEU A 82 6.77 11.26 -13.21
C LEU A 82 6.06 12.06 -14.30
N LEU A 83 4.90 12.66 -14.01
CA LEU A 83 4.08 13.39 -15.00
C LEU A 83 3.98 14.91 -14.73
N GLY A 84 4.46 15.36 -13.57
CA GLY A 84 4.45 16.75 -13.17
C GLY A 84 3.05 17.34 -13.12
N GLN A 85 2.00 16.61 -12.75
CA GLN A 85 0.65 17.16 -12.59
C GLN A 85 0.09 16.74 -11.22
N GLY A 86 -0.70 17.60 -10.58
CA GLY A 86 -1.48 17.19 -9.40
C GLY A 86 -2.43 16.03 -9.73
N VAL A 87 -3.03 15.42 -8.70
CA VAL A 87 -3.93 14.26 -8.90
C VAL A 87 -5.23 14.62 -9.63
N GLN A 88 -5.61 15.89 -9.61
CA GLN A 88 -6.78 16.42 -10.33
C GLN A 88 -6.58 16.38 -11.84
N LYS A 89 -7.61 15.95 -12.57
CA LYS A 89 -7.63 15.92 -14.04
C LYS A 89 -8.99 16.34 -14.55
N VAL A 90 -8.99 17.04 -15.68
CA VAL A 90 -10.23 17.35 -16.41
C VAL A 90 -10.92 16.02 -16.76
N GLY A 91 -12.21 15.92 -16.48
CA GLY A 91 -13.02 14.72 -16.64
C GLY A 91 -12.83 13.65 -15.56
N MET A 92 -12.16 13.92 -14.42
CA MET A 92 -11.91 12.88 -13.40
C MET A 92 -13.18 12.27 -12.77
N LEU A 93 -14.33 12.94 -12.88
CA LEU A 93 -15.63 12.43 -12.42
C LEU A 93 -16.41 11.68 -13.51
N SER A 94 -16.01 11.75 -14.78
CA SER A 94 -16.76 11.14 -15.89
C SER A 94 -16.92 9.63 -15.74
N PRO A 95 -15.87 8.84 -15.40
CA PRO A 95 -16.04 7.40 -15.21
C PRO A 95 -17.05 7.05 -14.10
N TRP A 96 -17.11 7.87 -13.05
CA TRP A 96 -18.04 7.68 -11.92
C TRP A 96 -19.48 8.02 -12.31
N LEU A 97 -19.68 9.12 -13.07
CA LEU A 97 -20.97 9.52 -13.60
C LEU A 97 -21.52 8.54 -14.65
N GLU A 98 -20.64 7.90 -15.41
CA GLU A 98 -21.00 6.87 -16.39
C GLU A 98 -21.35 5.53 -15.71
N ALA A 99 -20.57 5.11 -14.72
CA ALA A 99 -20.77 3.84 -14.03
C ALA A 99 -21.96 3.89 -13.04
N PHE A 100 -22.14 5.00 -12.32
CA PHE A 100 -23.14 5.13 -11.24
C PHE A 100 -23.97 6.42 -11.38
N PRO A 101 -24.68 6.63 -12.51
CA PRO A 101 -25.37 7.90 -12.78
C PRO A 101 -26.43 8.27 -11.74
N SER A 102 -27.15 7.28 -11.19
CA SER A 102 -28.21 7.48 -10.18
C SER A 102 -27.68 8.00 -8.85
N THR A 103 -26.46 7.63 -8.49
CA THR A 103 -25.84 7.95 -7.20
C THR A 103 -24.85 9.10 -7.30
N ALA A 104 -24.02 9.11 -8.35
CA ALA A 104 -23.01 10.14 -8.54
C ALA A 104 -23.61 11.51 -8.89
N ARG A 105 -24.65 11.58 -9.75
CA ARG A 105 -25.23 12.88 -10.19
C ARG A 105 -25.80 13.70 -9.04
N PRO A 106 -26.66 13.15 -8.15
CA PRO A 106 -27.17 13.93 -7.02
C PRO A 106 -26.08 14.45 -6.09
N ILE A 107 -25.01 13.68 -5.89
CA ILE A 107 -23.87 14.10 -5.05
C ILE A 107 -23.10 15.25 -5.72
N VAL A 108 -22.89 15.19 -7.04
CA VAL A 108 -22.26 16.29 -7.79
C VAL A 108 -23.11 17.56 -7.76
N GLU A 109 -24.43 17.42 -7.90
CA GLU A 109 -25.37 18.54 -7.78
C GLU A 109 -25.39 19.13 -6.37
N GLU A 110 -25.33 18.29 -5.32
CA GLU A 110 -25.16 18.72 -3.93
C GLU A 110 -23.85 19.51 -3.75
N ILE A 111 -22.73 19.03 -4.29
CA ILE A 111 -21.43 19.73 -4.22
C ILE A 111 -21.52 21.13 -4.82
N ASP A 112 -22.09 21.26 -6.01
CA ASP A 112 -22.24 22.55 -6.69
C ASP A 112 -23.18 23.47 -5.91
N HIS A 113 -24.28 22.94 -5.39
CA HIS A 113 -25.23 23.69 -4.57
C HIS A 113 -24.57 24.23 -3.30
N LEU A 114 -23.82 23.39 -2.57
CA LEU A 114 -23.14 23.77 -1.34
C LEU A 114 -22.02 24.80 -1.56
N LEU A 115 -21.33 24.74 -2.70
CA LEU A 115 -20.30 25.70 -3.06
C LEU A 115 -20.86 27.01 -3.64
N GLY A 116 -22.09 26.99 -4.15
CA GLY A 116 -22.72 28.14 -4.81
C GLY A 116 -22.17 28.42 -6.22
N TYR A 117 -21.40 27.50 -6.80
CA TYR A 117 -20.91 27.57 -8.18
C TYR A 117 -20.71 26.16 -8.76
N LYS A 118 -20.66 26.07 -10.09
CA LYS A 118 -20.53 24.78 -10.80
C LYS A 118 -19.08 24.28 -10.80
N LEU A 119 -18.63 23.72 -9.68
CA LEU A 119 -17.34 23.03 -9.62
C LEU A 119 -17.34 21.81 -10.56
N SER A 120 -18.49 21.15 -10.73
CA SER A 120 -18.69 20.07 -11.67
C SER A 120 -18.29 20.44 -13.10
N GLU A 121 -18.65 21.64 -13.56
CA GLU A 121 -18.32 22.15 -14.90
C GLU A 121 -16.81 22.39 -15.05
N ILE A 122 -16.17 22.92 -14.00
CA ILE A 122 -14.72 23.11 -13.98
C ILE A 122 -14.01 21.76 -14.04
N ILE A 123 -14.51 20.76 -13.32
CA ILE A 123 -13.95 19.40 -13.35
C ILE A 123 -14.18 18.75 -14.71
N ALA A 124 -15.37 18.88 -15.30
CA ALA A 124 -15.73 18.22 -16.55
C ALA A 124 -15.05 18.84 -17.77
N ASN A 125 -15.11 20.17 -17.89
CA ASN A 125 -14.84 20.90 -19.13
C ASN A 125 -13.82 22.04 -18.97
N GLY A 126 -13.46 22.41 -17.73
CA GLY A 126 -12.58 23.55 -17.48
C GLY A 126 -11.19 23.33 -18.11
N PRO A 127 -10.52 24.39 -18.59
CA PRO A 127 -9.12 24.27 -18.98
C PRO A 127 -8.31 23.83 -17.75
N ASN A 128 -7.29 23.00 -17.97
CA ASN A 128 -6.53 22.39 -16.88
C ASN A 128 -5.91 23.41 -15.91
N SER A 129 -5.63 24.63 -16.37
CA SER A 129 -5.15 25.75 -15.56
C SER A 129 -6.17 26.19 -14.50
N THR A 130 -7.47 26.28 -14.86
CA THR A 130 -8.54 26.65 -13.93
C THR A 130 -8.78 25.56 -12.89
N LEU A 131 -8.73 24.28 -13.29
CA LEU A 131 -8.88 23.17 -12.35
C LEU A 131 -7.66 23.05 -11.41
N THR A 132 -6.46 23.33 -11.91
CA THR A 132 -5.22 23.27 -11.13
C THR A 132 -5.03 24.46 -10.19
N ALA A 133 -5.75 25.56 -10.40
CA ALA A 133 -5.76 26.67 -9.46
C ALA A 133 -6.18 26.18 -8.07
N THR A 134 -5.37 26.50 -7.05
CA THR A 134 -5.51 25.97 -5.68
C THR A 134 -6.94 26.05 -5.14
N ALA A 135 -7.61 27.18 -5.36
CA ALA A 135 -8.98 27.43 -4.93
C ALA A 135 -10.00 26.39 -5.46
N ASN A 136 -9.75 25.82 -6.64
CA ASN A 136 -10.62 24.82 -7.26
C ASN A 136 -10.08 23.39 -7.05
N ALA A 137 -8.77 23.19 -7.14
CA ALA A 137 -8.14 21.88 -7.00
C ALA A 137 -8.45 21.25 -5.64
N GLN A 138 -8.35 22.02 -4.54
CA GLN A 138 -8.56 21.49 -3.20
C GLN A 138 -10.00 20.98 -2.98
N PRO A 139 -11.07 21.78 -3.17
CA PRO A 139 -12.43 21.28 -3.04
C PRO A 139 -12.73 20.19 -4.07
N ALA A 140 -12.18 20.23 -5.29
CA ALA A 140 -12.39 19.18 -6.29
C ALA A 140 -11.86 17.81 -5.83
N ILE A 141 -10.64 17.76 -5.27
CA ILE A 141 -10.02 16.52 -4.78
C ILE A 141 -10.79 15.96 -3.57
N MET A 142 -11.11 16.83 -2.60
CA MET A 142 -11.85 16.42 -1.40
C MET A 142 -13.25 15.93 -1.75
N ALA A 143 -14.00 16.67 -2.56
CA ALA A 143 -15.34 16.33 -2.98
C ALA A 143 -15.38 15.03 -3.80
N SER A 144 -14.42 14.83 -4.72
CA SER A 144 -14.31 13.56 -5.46
C SER A 144 -14.05 12.37 -4.55
N SER A 145 -13.22 12.54 -3.52
CA SER A 145 -12.91 11.47 -2.57
C SER A 145 -14.14 11.08 -1.75
N ILE A 146 -14.95 12.04 -1.32
CA ILE A 146 -16.22 11.78 -0.61
C ILE A 146 -17.28 11.21 -1.56
N LEU A 147 -17.32 11.63 -2.83
CA LEU A 147 -18.20 11.04 -3.83
C LEU A 147 -17.91 9.54 -3.99
N ILE A 148 -16.64 9.14 -4.11
CA ILE A 148 -16.25 7.73 -4.19
C ILE A 148 -16.67 6.98 -2.92
N LEU A 149 -16.43 7.56 -1.74
CA LEU A 149 -16.83 6.98 -0.46
C LEU A 149 -18.35 6.72 -0.41
N ARG A 150 -19.17 7.72 -0.77
CA ARG A 150 -20.63 7.61 -0.78
C ARG A 150 -21.14 6.60 -1.82
N ILE A 151 -20.48 6.47 -2.97
CA ILE A 151 -20.79 5.41 -3.94
C ILE A 151 -20.55 4.03 -3.32
N LEU A 152 -19.44 3.82 -2.62
CA LEU A 152 -19.16 2.56 -1.94
C LEU A 152 -20.24 2.24 -0.88
N GLU A 153 -20.67 3.24 -0.12
CA GLU A 153 -21.72 3.09 0.89
C GLU A 153 -23.08 2.74 0.26
N GLN A 154 -23.49 3.45 -0.79
CA GLN A 154 -24.83 3.34 -1.37
C GLN A 154 -24.99 2.18 -2.36
N GLU A 155 -24.01 1.94 -3.24
CA GLU A 155 -24.09 0.93 -4.30
C GLU A 155 -23.59 -0.45 -3.83
N PHE A 156 -22.64 -0.48 -2.89
CA PHE A 156 -21.98 -1.72 -2.46
C PHE A 156 -22.23 -2.05 -0.99
N GLY A 157 -22.99 -1.23 -0.26
CA GLY A 157 -23.26 -1.45 1.16
C GLY A 157 -22.00 -1.41 2.02
N PHE A 158 -20.96 -0.69 1.59
CA PHE A 158 -19.71 -0.58 2.34
C PHE A 158 -19.94 0.19 3.65
N LYS A 159 -19.93 -0.51 4.78
CA LYS A 159 -20.18 0.11 6.08
C LYS A 159 -18.87 0.53 6.76
N LEU A 160 -18.60 1.84 6.80
CA LEU A 160 -17.37 2.39 7.38
C LEU A 160 -17.11 1.89 8.81
N ARG A 161 -18.11 2.00 9.70
CA ARG A 161 -17.98 1.60 11.11
C ARG A 161 -17.67 0.12 11.32
N GLU A 162 -18.01 -0.72 10.35
CA GLU A 162 -17.79 -2.17 10.46
C GLU A 162 -16.45 -2.59 9.84
N ARG A 163 -15.99 -1.89 8.79
CA ARG A 163 -14.83 -2.28 7.97
C ARG A 163 -13.55 -1.47 8.21
N VAL A 164 -13.65 -0.27 8.80
CA VAL A 164 -12.55 0.68 8.99
C VAL A 164 -12.36 0.96 10.47
N ASP A 165 -11.09 0.99 10.93
CA ASP A 165 -10.74 1.20 12.33
C ASP A 165 -10.09 2.56 12.59
N VAL A 166 -9.47 3.15 11.56
CA VAL A 166 -8.78 4.43 11.64
C VAL A 166 -8.79 5.15 10.29
N THR A 167 -8.92 6.48 10.32
CA THR A 167 -8.78 7.33 9.14
C THR A 167 -7.52 8.18 9.21
N LEU A 168 -6.98 8.53 8.05
CA LEU A 168 -5.91 9.50 7.91
C LEU A 168 -5.96 10.14 6.53
N GLY A 169 -5.41 11.32 6.38
CA GLY A 169 -5.33 11.95 5.07
C GLY A 169 -4.11 12.83 4.97
N HIS A 170 -3.42 12.77 3.84
CA HIS A 170 -2.21 13.57 3.60
C HIS A 170 -2.65 15.02 3.37
N SER A 171 -2.19 15.96 4.20
CA SER A 171 -2.57 17.39 4.20
C SER A 171 -4.05 17.68 3.84
N LEU A 172 -4.41 18.01 2.61
CA LEU A 172 -5.81 18.23 2.18
C LEU A 172 -6.70 17.01 2.41
N GLY A 173 -6.16 15.81 2.24
CA GLY A 173 -6.88 14.56 2.50
C GLY A 173 -7.39 14.46 3.93
N GLU A 174 -6.82 15.20 4.89
CA GLU A 174 -7.30 15.25 6.28
C GLU A 174 -8.74 15.76 6.37
N PHE A 175 -9.18 16.63 5.46
CA PHE A 175 -10.57 17.08 5.38
C PHE A 175 -11.51 15.91 5.05
N ALA A 176 -11.16 15.09 4.06
CA ALA A 176 -11.94 13.89 3.74
C ALA A 176 -11.85 12.83 4.86
N ALA A 177 -10.69 12.69 5.50
CA ALA A 177 -10.48 11.77 6.62
C ALA A 177 -11.30 12.15 7.86
N LEU A 178 -11.46 13.44 8.15
CA LEU A 178 -12.29 13.94 9.25
C LEU A 178 -13.78 13.75 8.97
N VAL A 179 -14.22 13.91 7.71
CA VAL A 179 -15.60 13.57 7.31
C VAL A 179 -15.85 12.08 7.44
N ALA A 180 -14.98 11.24 6.88
CA ALA A 180 -15.08 9.78 6.99
C ALA A 180 -14.97 9.29 8.44
N GLY A 181 -14.16 9.97 9.26
CA GLY A 181 -14.01 9.71 10.69
C GLY A 181 -15.16 10.25 11.55
N GLY A 182 -16.12 10.98 10.96
CA GLY A 182 -17.30 11.51 11.65
C GLY A 182 -17.00 12.67 12.60
N TYR A 183 -15.90 13.41 12.38
CA TYR A 183 -15.54 14.59 13.16
C TYR A 183 -16.16 15.88 12.60
N VAL A 184 -16.48 15.92 11.30
CA VAL A 184 -17.03 17.11 10.63
C VAL A 184 -18.06 16.66 9.59
N MET A 185 -19.12 17.44 9.42
CA MET A 185 -20.11 17.19 8.36
C MET A 185 -19.52 17.51 6.99
N PHE A 186 -19.99 16.82 5.94
CA PHE A 186 -19.47 17.03 4.59
C PHE A 186 -19.57 18.50 4.13
N GLU A 187 -20.72 19.13 4.33
CA GLU A 187 -20.97 20.53 3.96
C GLU A 187 -20.02 21.50 4.68
N ASP A 188 -19.87 21.36 5.99
CA ASP A 188 -18.91 22.18 6.75
C ASP A 188 -17.49 21.96 6.23
N SER A 189 -17.08 20.70 6.04
CA SER A 189 -15.74 20.40 5.55
C SER A 189 -15.49 20.93 4.14
N LEU A 190 -16.50 20.91 3.26
CA LEU A 190 -16.44 21.45 1.90
C LEU A 190 -16.31 22.99 1.90
N TYR A 191 -16.99 23.65 2.84
CA TYR A 191 -16.80 25.08 3.07
C TYR A 191 -15.40 25.41 3.60
N LEU A 192 -14.94 24.70 4.63
CA LEU A 192 -13.63 24.95 5.25
C LEU A 192 -12.49 24.71 4.27
N VAL A 193 -12.56 23.65 3.45
CA VAL A 193 -11.52 23.35 2.45
C VAL A 193 -11.45 24.42 1.37
N ARG A 194 -12.61 24.93 0.91
CA ARG A 194 -12.65 26.05 -0.04
C ARG A 194 -12.01 27.30 0.56
N ARG A 195 -12.37 27.63 1.81
CA ARG A 195 -11.79 28.78 2.52
C ARG A 195 -10.29 28.62 2.72
N ARG A 196 -9.82 27.44 3.12
CA ARG A 196 -8.38 27.13 3.21
C ARG A 196 -7.69 27.42 1.88
N ALA A 197 -8.23 26.90 0.79
CA ALA A 197 -7.64 27.03 -0.54
C ALA A 197 -7.53 28.50 -0.99
N GLU A 198 -8.58 29.29 -0.77
CA GLU A 198 -8.60 30.73 -1.06
C GLU A 198 -7.59 31.50 -0.19
N LEU A 199 -7.57 31.23 1.11
CA LEU A 199 -6.66 31.88 2.05
C LEU A 199 -5.20 31.58 1.74
N MET A 200 -4.86 30.34 1.40
CA MET A 200 -3.50 29.96 1.02
C MET A 200 -3.09 30.58 -0.32
N ALA A 201 -3.98 30.59 -1.31
CA ALA A 201 -3.73 31.26 -2.59
C ALA A 201 -3.49 32.77 -2.40
N GLU A 202 -4.27 33.41 -1.53
CA GLU A 202 -4.12 34.81 -1.17
C GLU A 202 -2.80 35.09 -0.45
N CYS A 203 -2.40 34.22 0.49
CA CYS A 203 -1.08 34.32 1.14
C CYS A 203 0.05 34.27 0.11
N SER A 204 0.00 33.33 -0.85
CA SER A 204 0.98 33.23 -1.93
C SER A 204 1.01 34.46 -2.84
N ARG A 205 -0.17 35.00 -3.19
CA ARG A 205 -0.30 36.20 -4.01
C ARG A 205 0.33 37.41 -3.31
N ARG A 206 -0.05 37.65 -2.05
CA ARG A 206 0.52 38.74 -1.23
C ARG A 206 2.02 38.61 -1.06
N ALA A 207 2.53 37.39 -0.82
CA ALA A 207 3.98 37.17 -0.70
C ALA A 207 4.72 37.56 -2.00
N ARG A 208 4.15 37.27 -3.17
CA ARG A 208 4.71 37.69 -4.46
C ARG A 208 4.64 39.21 -4.69
N GLU A 209 3.52 39.83 -4.36
CA GLU A 209 3.32 41.27 -4.57
C GLU A 209 4.18 42.13 -3.64
N GLU A 210 4.27 41.75 -2.37
CA GLU A 210 4.93 42.56 -1.33
C GLU A 210 6.46 42.43 -1.38
N TYR A 211 6.97 41.24 -1.74
CA TYR A 211 8.41 40.95 -1.63
C TYR A 211 9.07 40.52 -2.93
N GLY A 212 8.30 40.30 -3.99
CA GLY A 212 8.82 39.75 -5.25
C GLY A 212 9.37 38.32 -5.11
N GLY A 213 9.92 37.81 -6.20
CA GLY A 213 10.55 36.48 -6.25
C GLY A 213 9.60 35.34 -6.57
N GLU A 214 10.20 34.17 -6.77
CA GLU A 214 9.52 32.93 -7.13
C GLU A 214 9.37 32.03 -5.91
N TYR A 215 8.15 31.54 -5.64
CA TYR A 215 7.84 30.66 -4.53
C TYR A 215 7.30 29.33 -5.03
N GLY A 216 7.49 28.29 -4.24
CA GLY A 216 6.92 26.98 -4.54
C GLY A 216 7.52 25.90 -3.66
N MET A 217 7.43 24.67 -4.17
CA MET A 217 7.83 23.48 -3.45
C MET A 217 8.79 22.61 -4.27
N VAL A 218 9.74 21.97 -3.59
CA VAL A 218 10.74 21.08 -4.19
C VAL A 218 10.80 19.79 -3.40
N ALA A 219 10.49 18.66 -4.04
CA ALA A 219 10.66 17.34 -3.45
C ALA A 219 12.13 16.93 -3.52
N LEU A 220 12.68 16.47 -2.40
CA LEU A 220 13.99 15.86 -2.32
C LEU A 220 13.83 14.36 -2.10
N VAL A 221 14.50 13.59 -2.95
CA VAL A 221 14.55 12.12 -2.86
C VAL A 221 16.00 11.72 -2.60
N THR A 222 16.22 10.95 -1.55
CA THR A 222 17.54 10.46 -1.14
C THR A 222 17.49 8.97 -0.87
N GLU A 223 18.59 8.33 -0.50
CA GLU A 223 18.56 6.96 0.01
C GLU A 223 18.03 6.92 1.47
N PRO A 224 17.38 5.83 1.90
CA PRO A 224 16.73 5.77 3.22
C PRO A 224 17.65 6.09 4.41
N ASN A 225 18.91 5.67 4.35
CA ASN A 225 19.87 5.88 5.45
C ASN A 225 20.37 7.34 5.54
N HIS A 226 20.16 8.13 4.50
CA HIS A 226 20.64 9.51 4.41
C HIS A 226 19.55 10.54 4.70
N LEU A 227 18.28 10.13 4.93
CA LEU A 227 17.20 11.08 5.17
C LEU A 227 17.36 11.85 6.49
N LEU A 228 17.64 11.15 7.59
CA LEU A 228 17.80 11.80 8.90
C LEU A 228 18.99 12.77 8.92
N PRO A 229 20.20 12.39 8.44
CA PRO A 229 21.31 13.34 8.28
C PRO A 229 20.96 14.52 7.38
N LEU A 230 20.20 14.29 6.30
CA LEU A 230 19.76 15.37 5.41
C LEU A 230 18.83 16.36 6.12
N ILE A 231 17.85 15.85 6.89
CA ILE A 231 16.97 16.69 7.70
C ILE A 231 17.81 17.49 8.70
N GLU A 232 18.71 16.84 9.44
CA GLU A 232 19.59 17.52 10.39
C GLU A 232 20.46 18.59 9.72
N ALA A 233 21.03 18.32 8.55
CA ALA A 233 21.82 19.28 7.79
C ALA A 233 20.97 20.48 7.31
N ILE A 234 19.74 20.24 6.85
CA ILE A 234 18.80 21.29 6.47
C ILE A 234 18.46 22.15 7.69
N HIS A 235 18.09 21.53 8.81
CA HIS A 235 17.81 22.27 10.06
C HIS A 235 19.05 23.04 10.54
N GLY A 236 20.25 22.47 10.42
CA GLY A 236 21.51 23.13 10.70
C GLY A 236 21.72 24.36 9.82
N PHE A 237 21.57 24.24 8.50
CA PHE A 237 21.69 25.39 7.59
C PHE A 237 20.66 26.49 7.87
N LEU A 238 19.41 26.10 8.14
CA LEU A 238 18.35 27.03 8.47
C LEU A 238 18.57 27.71 9.84
N GLY A 239 19.26 27.04 10.76
CA GLY A 239 19.65 27.59 12.06
C GLY A 239 20.91 28.46 12.03
N HIS A 240 21.86 28.20 11.12
CA HIS A 240 23.10 28.96 10.94
C HIS A 240 22.94 29.99 9.81
N SER A 241 22.22 31.08 10.08
CA SER A 241 22.38 32.27 9.23
C SER A 241 23.81 32.81 9.43
N SER A 242 24.53 33.01 8.32
CA SER A 242 25.97 33.27 8.25
C SER A 242 26.53 34.28 9.28
N PRO A 243 27.78 34.08 9.78
CA PRO A 243 28.50 35.07 10.58
C PRO A 243 28.86 36.28 9.71
N GLY A 244 27.94 37.24 9.64
CA GLY A 244 28.01 38.41 8.77
C GLY A 244 26.66 39.10 8.53
N SER A 245 25.55 38.40 8.75
CA SER A 245 24.22 39.00 8.87
C SER A 245 23.88 39.18 10.35
N LYS A 246 23.69 40.42 10.81
CA LYS A 246 23.21 40.74 12.16
C LYS A 246 21.73 40.34 12.31
N SER A 247 21.44 39.05 12.37
CA SER A 247 20.11 38.54 12.72
C SER A 247 20.29 37.30 13.57
N GLU A 248 20.31 37.51 14.87
CA GLU A 248 20.41 36.48 15.90
C GLU A 248 19.04 35.76 15.99
N SER A 249 19.04 34.42 16.02
CA SER A 249 17.85 33.55 16.14
C SER A 249 17.00 33.35 14.87
N ALA A 250 16.45 32.13 14.73
CA ALA A 250 15.52 31.74 13.65
C ALA A 250 14.20 32.56 13.63
N GLN A 251 13.97 33.41 14.63
CA GLN A 251 12.85 34.36 14.67
C GLN A 251 13.16 35.66 13.91
N ASP A 252 14.43 35.96 13.62
CA ASP A 252 14.85 37.22 12.99
C ASP A 252 15.00 37.15 11.46
N VAL A 253 14.90 35.95 10.86
CA VAL A 253 14.83 35.81 9.40
C VAL A 253 13.41 36.12 8.96
N PRO A 254 13.18 37.12 8.09
CA PRO A 254 11.84 37.43 7.59
C PRO A 254 11.17 36.17 7.00
N PRO A 255 9.88 35.89 7.25
CA PRO A 255 9.18 34.69 6.76
C PRO A 255 9.36 34.40 5.26
N ILE A 256 9.64 35.44 4.49
CA ILE A 256 9.88 35.41 3.06
C ILE A 256 11.21 34.76 2.63
N GLN A 257 12.21 34.79 3.51
CA GLN A 257 13.54 34.21 3.31
C GLN A 257 13.66 32.81 3.91
N GLN A 258 12.63 32.34 4.62
CA GLN A 258 12.61 31.04 5.26
C GLN A 258 12.28 29.93 4.25
N VAL A 259 13.05 28.86 4.32
CA VAL A 259 12.77 27.59 3.65
C VAL A 259 12.51 26.58 4.74
N LEU A 260 11.46 25.78 4.63
CA LEU A 260 11.12 24.77 5.63
C LEU A 260 10.78 23.43 4.99
N ILE A 261 10.88 22.39 5.80
CA ILE A 261 10.40 21.06 5.42
C ILE A 261 8.87 21.07 5.57
N ALA A 262 8.18 21.13 4.44
CA ALA A 262 6.73 21.11 4.37
C ALA A 262 6.15 19.71 4.59
N ASN A 263 6.82 18.68 4.07
CA ASN A 263 6.33 17.32 4.17
C ASN A 263 7.48 16.33 4.42
N ILE A 264 7.21 15.35 5.27
CA ILE A 264 8.02 14.14 5.44
C ILE A 264 7.16 12.97 4.95
N ASN A 265 7.33 12.58 3.69
CA ASN A 265 6.40 11.67 2.99
C ASN A 265 6.76 10.19 3.17
N SER A 266 8.04 9.86 3.21
CA SER A 266 8.54 8.50 3.31
C SER A 266 9.92 8.49 3.94
N LYS A 267 10.48 7.29 4.17
CA LYS A 267 11.87 7.13 4.65
C LYS A 267 12.94 7.73 3.74
N ASN A 268 12.56 8.17 2.54
CA ASN A 268 13.49 8.58 1.51
C ASN A 268 13.03 9.83 0.73
N GLN A 269 11.97 10.50 1.18
CA GLN A 269 11.40 11.65 0.50
C GLN A 269 10.89 12.71 1.48
N ILE A 270 11.36 13.95 1.29
CA ILE A 270 10.84 15.16 1.93
C ILE A 270 10.46 16.20 0.87
N VAL A 271 9.70 17.21 1.27
CA VAL A 271 9.38 18.37 0.43
C VAL A 271 9.79 19.64 1.14
N LEU A 272 10.57 20.47 0.45
CA LEU A 272 10.91 21.82 0.87
C LEU A 272 9.90 22.81 0.31
N SER A 273 9.60 23.85 1.07
CA SER A 273 8.68 24.91 0.71
C SER A 273 9.23 26.27 1.08
N GLY A 274 9.06 27.25 0.20
CA GLY A 274 9.53 28.62 0.39
C GLY A 274 9.94 29.30 -0.91
N ASN A 275 10.87 30.25 -0.80
CA ASN A 275 11.46 30.93 -1.95
C ASN A 275 12.36 29.97 -2.77
N ILE A 276 12.14 29.88 -4.08
CA ILE A 276 12.85 28.96 -4.97
C ILE A 276 14.36 29.28 -5.05
N GLY A 277 14.74 30.56 -5.01
CA GLY A 277 16.15 30.97 -4.99
C GLY A 277 16.85 30.45 -3.75
N ARG A 278 16.26 30.65 -2.58
CA ARG A 278 16.77 30.16 -1.30
C ARG A 278 16.81 28.63 -1.21
N ILE A 279 15.82 27.93 -1.78
CA ILE A 279 15.85 26.47 -1.89
C ILE A 279 17.06 26.04 -2.72
N LYS A 280 17.35 26.70 -3.85
CA LYS A 280 18.52 26.37 -4.70
C LYS A 280 19.84 26.60 -3.98
N GLU A 281 19.95 27.68 -3.21
CA GLU A 281 21.13 27.95 -2.36
C GLU A 281 21.30 26.84 -1.33
N LEU A 282 20.26 26.53 -0.54
CA LEU A 282 20.26 25.44 0.42
C LEU A 282 20.70 24.11 -0.22
N LEU A 283 20.18 23.78 -1.41
CA LEU A 283 20.57 22.56 -2.12
C LEU A 283 22.03 22.55 -2.54
N THR A 284 22.59 23.69 -2.94
CA THR A 284 24.02 23.83 -3.23
C THR A 284 24.85 23.55 -1.97
N HIS A 285 24.46 24.11 -0.82
CA HIS A 285 25.14 23.85 0.46
C HIS A 285 25.02 22.37 0.89
N VAL A 286 23.84 21.78 0.79
CA VAL A 286 23.63 20.35 1.10
C VAL A 286 24.51 19.47 0.20
N ARG A 287 24.65 19.80 -1.09
CA ARG A 287 25.53 19.07 -2.01
C ARG A 287 27.01 19.20 -1.67
N GLN A 288 27.44 20.40 -1.28
CA GLN A 288 28.84 20.69 -0.96
C GLN A 288 29.28 20.08 0.37
N PHE A 289 28.41 20.07 1.37
CA PHE A 289 28.77 19.71 2.75
C PHE A 289 28.10 18.43 3.27
N GLY A 290 27.05 17.95 2.60
CA GLY A 290 26.25 16.81 3.06
C GLY A 290 26.76 15.43 2.59
N GLY A 291 27.80 15.37 1.77
CA GLY A 291 28.42 14.11 1.30
C GLY A 291 27.56 13.21 0.41
N HIS A 292 26.29 13.57 0.20
CA HIS A 292 25.32 12.85 -0.61
C HIS A 292 24.47 13.87 -1.38
N ASP A 293 24.27 13.66 -2.69
CA ASP A 293 23.45 14.54 -3.54
C ASP A 293 22.00 14.03 -3.62
N PRO A 294 21.03 14.65 -2.91
CA PRO A 294 19.64 14.27 -3.05
C PRO A 294 19.09 14.71 -4.41
N ARG A 295 18.29 13.86 -5.05
CA ARG A 295 17.56 14.22 -6.26
C ARG A 295 16.47 15.24 -5.93
N ALA A 296 16.65 16.47 -6.39
CA ALA A 296 15.69 17.54 -6.24
C ALA A 296 14.75 17.62 -7.47
N VAL A 297 13.44 17.68 -7.22
CA VAL A 297 12.39 17.82 -8.25
C VAL A 297 11.45 18.95 -7.86
N ARG A 298 11.39 20.01 -8.65
CA ARG A 298 10.44 21.11 -8.45
C ARG A 298 9.02 20.62 -8.72
N LEU A 299 8.11 20.88 -7.79
CA LEU A 299 6.70 20.56 -7.92
C LEU A 299 5.98 21.65 -8.72
N LYS A 300 4.89 21.30 -9.41
CA LYS A 300 4.01 22.28 -10.08
C LYS A 300 3.06 22.95 -9.09
N SER A 301 3.65 23.49 -8.03
CA SER A 301 2.99 24.32 -7.03
C SER A 301 3.73 25.65 -6.98
N ASP A 302 3.05 26.72 -7.36
CA ASP A 302 3.57 28.08 -7.28
C ASP A 302 3.26 28.71 -5.92
N SER A 303 2.97 27.88 -4.91
CA SER A 303 2.62 28.30 -3.56
C SER A 303 3.52 27.61 -2.54
N PRO A 304 4.07 28.34 -1.56
CA PRO A 304 4.90 27.76 -0.52
C PRO A 304 4.00 27.21 0.61
N PHE A 305 3.31 26.09 0.37
CA PHE A 305 2.44 25.47 1.38
C PHE A 305 3.22 24.91 2.58
N HIS A 306 2.55 24.80 3.73
CA HIS A 306 3.17 24.33 4.98
C HIS A 306 4.44 25.12 5.32
N SER A 307 4.32 26.44 5.21
CA SER A 307 5.39 27.39 5.50
C SER A 307 4.87 28.57 6.32
N PRO A 308 5.76 29.37 6.94
CA PRO A 308 5.42 30.54 7.74
C PRO A 308 4.64 31.60 6.95
N LEU A 309 4.77 31.61 5.61
CA LEU A 309 3.96 32.48 4.74
C LEU A 309 2.47 32.15 4.81
N MET A 310 2.11 30.94 5.24
CA MET A 310 0.73 30.49 5.43
C MET A 310 0.17 30.81 6.83
N LYS A 311 0.94 31.46 7.72
CA LYS A 311 0.46 31.87 9.07
C LYS A 311 -0.88 32.63 9.04
N PRO A 312 -1.14 33.57 8.11
CA PRO A 312 -2.44 34.22 8.03
C PRO A 312 -3.58 33.24 7.72
N ALA A 313 -3.35 32.25 6.84
CA ALA A 313 -4.31 31.21 6.54
C ALA A 313 -4.60 30.32 7.76
N GLY A 314 -3.57 29.92 8.52
CA GLY A 314 -3.74 29.16 9.77
C GLY A 314 -4.57 29.91 10.82
N LYS A 315 -4.28 31.21 11.04
CA LYS A 315 -5.06 32.06 11.96
C LYS A 315 -6.52 32.22 11.53
N ALA A 316 -6.76 32.42 10.24
CA ALA A 316 -8.11 32.51 9.71
C ALA A 316 -8.85 31.16 9.82
N MET A 317 -8.15 30.05 9.60
CA MET A 317 -8.70 28.70 9.78
C MET A 317 -9.11 28.45 11.23
N SER A 318 -8.25 28.79 12.21
CA SER A 318 -8.57 28.69 13.64
C SER A 318 -9.88 29.42 13.97
N LYS A 319 -10.06 30.66 13.49
CA LYS A 319 -11.32 31.41 13.70
C LYS A 319 -12.54 30.74 13.06
N LEU A 320 -12.39 30.14 11.89
CA LEU A 320 -13.49 29.42 11.23
C LEU A 320 -13.87 28.14 11.99
N LEU A 321 -12.89 27.45 12.58
CA LEU A 321 -13.10 26.25 13.38
C LEU A 321 -13.76 26.55 14.73
N ASP A 322 -13.62 27.77 15.25
CA ASP A 322 -14.36 28.25 16.42
C ASP A 322 -15.82 28.63 16.11
N GLY A 323 -16.20 28.62 14.83
CA GLY A 323 -17.56 28.89 14.38
C GLY A 323 -18.56 27.78 14.65
N LYS A 324 -19.82 28.08 14.34
CA LYS A 324 -20.93 27.11 14.33
C LYS A 324 -21.06 26.43 12.96
N SER A 325 -21.64 25.24 12.97
CA SER A 325 -21.96 24.46 11.77
C SER A 325 -22.88 25.24 10.84
N ARG A 326 -22.67 25.10 9.53
CA ARG A 326 -23.50 25.68 8.47
C ARG A 326 -24.60 24.72 8.01
N VAL A 327 -24.52 23.46 8.41
CA VAL A 327 -25.48 22.42 8.03
C VAL A 327 -26.86 22.72 8.59
N LYS A 328 -27.88 22.59 7.73
CA LYS A 328 -29.27 22.78 8.08
C LYS A 328 -29.68 21.90 9.27
N GLY A 329 -30.26 22.49 10.32
CA GLY A 329 -30.65 21.83 11.57
C GLY A 329 -29.49 21.64 12.59
N ARG A 330 -28.31 22.17 12.29
CA ARG A 330 -27.12 22.15 13.17
C ARG A 330 -26.51 23.53 13.37
N GLU A 331 -27.21 24.59 13.02
CA GLU A 331 -26.72 25.98 13.02
C GLU A 331 -26.34 26.45 14.42
N ASP A 332 -26.85 25.82 15.47
CA ASP A 332 -26.49 26.09 16.87
C ASP A 332 -25.39 25.18 17.44
N LYS A 333 -24.93 24.21 16.66
CA LYS A 333 -23.90 23.24 17.08
C LYS A 333 -22.54 23.66 16.55
N ASP A 334 -21.50 23.15 17.21
CA ASP A 334 -20.13 23.32 16.74
C ASP A 334 -19.91 22.60 15.41
N VAL A 335 -19.03 23.15 14.58
CA VAL A 335 -18.51 22.54 13.34
C VAL A 335 -17.86 21.18 13.64
N ILE A 336 -17.15 21.08 14.78
CA ILE A 336 -16.47 19.86 15.20
C ILE A 336 -17.36 18.99 16.08
N MET A 337 -17.50 17.75 15.67
CA MET A 337 -18.07 16.65 16.44
C MET A 337 -16.94 15.86 17.11
N PHE A 338 -17.06 15.63 18.41
CA PHE A 338 -16.10 14.84 19.17
C PHE A 338 -16.80 14.01 20.26
N PRO A 339 -16.42 12.74 20.47
CA PRO A 339 -15.49 11.96 19.65
C PRO A 339 -16.07 11.64 18.26
N GLY A 340 -15.21 11.34 17.30
CA GLY A 340 -15.62 10.83 15.99
C GLY A 340 -16.16 9.40 16.06
N ILE A 341 -16.51 8.83 14.91
CA ILE A 341 -16.95 7.43 14.80
C ILE A 341 -15.79 6.42 14.85
N MET A 342 -14.57 6.88 14.57
CA MET A 342 -13.31 6.14 14.68
C MET A 342 -12.14 7.12 14.87
N ASP A 343 -10.94 6.61 15.15
CA ASP A 343 -9.77 7.47 15.31
C ASP A 343 -9.38 8.12 13.98
N CYS A 344 -8.96 9.38 14.01
CA CYS A 344 -8.38 10.08 12.86
C CYS A 344 -6.97 10.57 13.24
N ILE A 345 -5.98 10.30 12.38
CA ILE A 345 -4.58 10.68 12.62
C ILE A 345 -4.31 12.09 12.10
N SER A 346 -3.77 12.95 12.96
CA SER A 346 -3.38 14.31 12.59
C SER A 346 -2.11 14.34 11.75
N ASN A 347 -2.06 15.24 10.76
CA ASN A 347 -0.84 15.50 9.99
C ASN A 347 0.29 16.15 10.80
N VAL A 348 -0.04 16.91 11.85
CA VAL A 348 0.94 17.69 12.62
C VAL A 348 1.54 16.86 13.76
N SER A 349 0.69 16.11 14.50
CA SER A 349 1.16 15.28 15.62
C SER A 349 1.54 13.85 15.21
N ALA A 350 1.10 13.39 14.04
CA ALA A 350 1.18 11.99 13.62
C ALA A 350 0.54 11.00 14.63
N ARG A 351 -0.45 11.47 15.40
CA ARG A 351 -1.17 10.72 16.42
C ARG A 351 -2.68 11.01 16.36
N PRO A 352 -3.53 10.16 16.95
CA PRO A 352 -4.97 10.43 17.05
C PRO A 352 -5.26 11.71 17.86
N PHE A 353 -6.30 12.43 17.47
CA PHE A 353 -6.82 13.55 18.26
C PHE A 353 -7.36 13.07 19.61
N ARG A 354 -7.03 13.78 20.70
CA ARG A 354 -7.43 13.40 22.07
C ARG A 354 -8.57 14.24 22.62
N SER A 355 -8.79 15.43 22.05
CA SER A 355 -9.87 16.33 22.43
C SER A 355 -10.33 17.16 21.24
N LYS A 356 -11.49 17.80 21.40
CA LYS A 356 -12.05 18.71 20.41
C LYS A 356 -11.17 19.95 20.22
N GLU A 357 -10.64 20.49 21.31
CA GLU A 357 -9.78 21.68 21.33
C GLU A 357 -8.45 21.40 20.64
N GLU A 358 -7.85 20.24 20.92
CA GLU A 358 -6.63 19.79 20.25
C GLU A 358 -6.86 19.57 18.75
N LEU A 359 -8.03 19.04 18.35
CA LEU A 359 -8.39 18.91 16.94
C LEU A 359 -8.42 20.27 16.24
N LYS A 360 -9.11 21.26 16.81
CA LYS A 360 -9.17 22.62 16.24
C LYS A 360 -7.79 23.25 16.13
N ASP A 361 -6.98 23.12 17.17
CA ASP A 361 -5.60 23.62 17.19
C ASP A 361 -4.75 22.96 16.09
N LEU A 362 -4.60 21.63 16.12
CA LEU A 362 -3.76 20.88 15.17
C LEU A 362 -4.23 21.07 13.73
N TRP A 363 -5.54 21.10 13.47
CA TRP A 363 -6.07 21.25 12.12
C TRP A 363 -5.85 22.67 11.57
N SER A 364 -5.87 23.69 12.42
CA SER A 364 -5.49 25.05 12.00
C SER A 364 -3.98 25.16 11.72
N ARG A 365 -3.16 24.50 12.54
CA ARG A 365 -1.69 24.47 12.40
C ARG A 365 -1.24 23.66 11.19
N SER A 366 -2.05 22.72 10.69
CA SER A 366 -1.74 21.97 9.47
C SER A 366 -1.74 22.80 8.18
N CYS A 367 -2.13 24.08 8.24
CA CYS A 367 -1.89 25.03 7.14
C CYS A 367 -0.43 25.52 7.06
N VAL A 368 0.33 25.41 8.16
CA VAL A 368 1.62 26.08 8.38
C VAL A 368 2.72 25.08 8.70
N GLU A 369 2.43 24.07 9.52
CA GLU A 369 3.40 23.12 10.04
C GLU A 369 3.63 21.93 9.11
N THR A 370 4.75 21.24 9.33
CA THR A 370 5.16 20.08 8.56
C THR A 370 4.13 18.95 8.62
N VAL A 371 3.79 18.41 7.45
CA VAL A 371 2.98 17.20 7.30
C VAL A 371 3.86 15.97 7.59
N ARG A 372 3.63 15.33 8.72
CA ARG A 372 4.39 14.17 9.22
C ARG A 372 3.81 12.84 8.74
N TRP A 373 3.62 12.71 7.43
CA TRP A 373 2.95 11.56 6.82
C TRP A 373 3.67 10.22 7.08
N TRP A 374 5.00 10.21 6.99
CA TRP A 374 5.79 9.01 7.25
C TRP A 374 5.64 8.53 8.70
N ASP A 375 5.64 9.46 9.66
CA ASP A 375 5.42 9.14 11.07
C ASP A 375 4.01 8.59 11.32
N SER A 376 2.99 9.11 10.63
CA SER A 376 1.62 8.59 10.70
C SER A 376 1.53 7.15 10.20
N ILE A 377 2.16 6.83 9.07
CA ILE A 377 2.20 5.46 8.55
C ILE A 377 2.94 4.53 9.52
N LYS A 378 4.11 4.96 10.02
CA LYS A 378 4.90 4.18 11.00
C LYS A 378 4.12 3.91 12.27
N TYR A 379 3.45 4.91 12.82
CA TYR A 379 2.60 4.74 14.00
C TYR A 379 1.51 3.69 13.76
N LEU A 380 0.79 3.81 12.64
CA LEU A 380 -0.28 2.88 12.30
C LEU A 380 0.21 1.45 12.04
N ASP A 381 1.33 1.29 11.34
CA ASP A 381 1.89 -0.04 11.03
C ASP A 381 2.57 -0.68 12.25
N GLN A 382 3.40 0.07 12.97
CA GLN A 382 4.29 -0.45 14.01
C GLN A 382 3.63 -0.47 15.38
N GLU A 383 2.83 0.53 15.74
CA GLU A 383 2.20 0.63 17.07
C GLU A 383 0.75 0.13 17.02
N VAL A 384 -0.07 0.64 16.10
CA VAL A 384 -1.50 0.26 15.99
C VAL A 384 -1.67 -1.13 15.37
N LYS A 385 -0.69 -1.60 14.59
CA LYS A 385 -0.71 -2.87 13.84
C LYS A 385 -1.79 -2.93 12.77
N VAL A 386 -1.97 -1.84 12.01
CA VAL A 386 -2.81 -1.84 10.81
C VAL A 386 -2.20 -2.78 9.76
N ARG A 387 -3.04 -3.63 9.17
CA ARG A 387 -2.61 -4.58 8.13
C ARG A 387 -3.32 -4.34 6.81
N ARG A 388 -4.49 -3.72 6.81
CA ARG A 388 -5.28 -3.42 5.61
C ARG A 388 -5.31 -1.93 5.37
N TRP A 389 -4.99 -1.50 4.16
CA TRP A 389 -4.91 -0.08 3.81
C TRP A 389 -5.74 0.20 2.57
N ILE A 390 -6.75 1.06 2.68
CA ILE A 390 -7.64 1.43 1.57
C ILE A 390 -7.42 2.91 1.27
N GLY A 391 -6.93 3.22 0.07
CA GLY A 391 -6.84 4.59 -0.42
C GLY A 391 -8.09 4.97 -1.20
N ILE A 392 -8.75 6.08 -0.87
CA ILE A 392 -9.87 6.60 -1.66
C ILE A 392 -9.54 8.01 -2.16
N GLY A 393 -9.57 8.20 -3.47
CA GLY A 393 -9.38 9.51 -4.08
C GLY A 393 -8.77 9.43 -5.48
N PRO A 394 -8.72 10.56 -6.19
CA PRO A 394 -8.10 10.60 -7.51
C PRO A 394 -6.59 10.32 -7.43
N GLY A 395 -6.09 9.55 -8.40
CA GLY A 395 -4.65 9.25 -8.56
C GLY A 395 -4.12 8.08 -7.73
N LYS A 396 -2.84 7.76 -7.92
CA LYS A 396 -2.19 6.54 -7.36
C LYS A 396 -1.03 6.83 -6.40
N VAL A 397 -0.69 8.10 -6.20
CA VAL A 397 0.51 8.54 -5.46
C VAL A 397 0.46 8.09 -4.00
N GLY A 398 -0.60 8.41 -3.25
CA GLY A 398 -0.65 8.04 -1.83
C GLY A 398 -0.67 6.53 -1.60
N ARG A 399 -1.29 5.75 -2.51
CA ARG A 399 -1.21 4.28 -2.48
C ARG A 399 0.23 3.80 -2.60
N ASN A 400 1.00 4.39 -3.51
CA ASN A 400 2.41 4.04 -3.70
C ASN A 400 3.27 4.45 -2.52
N LEU A 401 2.99 5.58 -1.87
CA LEU A 401 3.70 6.02 -0.66
C LEU A 401 3.47 5.06 0.51
N VAL A 402 2.20 4.71 0.78
CA VAL A 402 1.86 3.72 1.82
C VAL A 402 2.51 2.37 1.48
N GLY A 403 2.35 1.90 0.24
CA GLY A 403 2.88 0.63 -0.23
C GLY A 403 4.40 0.48 -0.14
N LYS A 404 5.17 1.56 -0.28
CA LYS A 404 6.63 1.57 -0.10
C LYS A 404 7.05 1.34 1.35
N GLU A 405 6.23 1.73 2.31
CA GLU A 405 6.54 1.63 3.73
C GLU A 405 6.04 0.30 4.32
N VAL A 406 4.80 -0.09 4.03
CA VAL A 406 4.16 -1.28 4.64
C VAL A 406 4.20 -2.54 3.76
N GLY A 407 4.69 -2.42 2.51
CA GLY A 407 4.71 -3.50 1.53
C GLY A 407 3.40 -3.59 0.73
N MET A 408 3.51 -3.91 -0.56
CA MET A 408 2.35 -4.15 -1.44
C MET A 408 1.90 -5.62 -1.38
N ARG A 409 0.60 -5.87 -1.50
CA ARG A 409 0.05 -7.23 -1.67
C ARG A 409 0.74 -7.91 -2.86
N GLY A 410 1.23 -9.14 -2.66
CA GLY A 410 1.89 -9.95 -3.69
C GLY A 410 3.41 -9.81 -3.81
N LYS A 411 4.04 -8.81 -3.15
CA LYS A 411 5.51 -8.71 -3.07
C LYS A 411 6.08 -9.08 -1.70
N ASP A 412 5.40 -8.71 -0.62
CA ASP A 412 5.84 -8.97 0.75
C ASP A 412 4.69 -9.57 1.58
N LEU A 413 4.53 -10.90 1.53
CA LEU A 413 3.50 -11.65 2.27
C LEU A 413 3.64 -11.56 3.80
N VAL A 414 4.74 -11.00 4.29
CA VAL A 414 5.12 -10.96 5.71
C VAL A 414 4.75 -9.62 6.38
N LYS A 415 4.45 -8.55 5.63
CA LYS A 415 4.31 -7.18 6.19
C LYS A 415 2.93 -6.52 6.09
N GLY A 416 1.98 -7.04 5.28
CA GLY A 416 0.66 -6.41 5.17
C GLY A 416 -0.45 -7.34 4.69
N GLY A 417 -1.66 -7.14 5.23
CA GLY A 417 -2.91 -7.68 4.70
C GLY A 417 -3.30 -7.07 3.34
N GLY A 418 -2.66 -5.97 2.94
CA GLY A 418 -2.71 -5.40 1.58
C GLY A 418 -2.89 -3.89 1.55
N VAL A 419 -2.42 -3.26 0.47
CA VAL A 419 -2.60 -1.83 0.19
C VAL A 419 -3.33 -1.68 -1.13
N TRP A 420 -4.52 -1.09 -1.07
CA TRP A 420 -5.41 -0.88 -2.20
C TRP A 420 -5.68 0.60 -2.44
N GLY A 421 -6.12 0.94 -3.64
CA GLY A 421 -6.54 2.28 -4.00
C GLY A 421 -7.76 2.20 -4.91
N ILE A 422 -8.76 3.03 -4.63
CA ILE A 422 -9.96 3.19 -5.41
C ILE A 422 -9.92 4.59 -6.03
N SER A 423 -9.45 4.64 -7.26
CA SER A 423 -9.34 5.85 -8.08
C SER A 423 -10.19 5.78 -9.36
N ASP A 424 -10.61 4.57 -9.74
CA ASP A 424 -11.44 4.27 -10.89
C ASP A 424 -12.55 3.26 -10.50
N PRO A 425 -13.77 3.36 -11.06
CA PRO A 425 -14.86 2.42 -10.79
C PRO A 425 -14.49 0.95 -10.97
N ARG A 426 -13.60 0.62 -11.90
CA ARG A 426 -13.15 -0.74 -12.19
C ARG A 426 -12.36 -1.36 -11.05
N GLU A 427 -11.79 -0.55 -10.17
CA GLU A 427 -10.98 -1.00 -9.03
C GLU A 427 -11.87 -1.45 -7.86
N ILE A 428 -13.16 -1.06 -7.81
CA ILE A 428 -14.04 -1.32 -6.65
C ILE A 428 -14.20 -2.82 -6.38
N GLU A 429 -14.57 -3.62 -7.38
CA GLU A 429 -14.86 -5.03 -7.20
C GLU A 429 -13.63 -5.81 -6.70
N GLU A 430 -12.45 -5.52 -7.27
CA GLU A 430 -11.19 -6.12 -6.84
C GLU A 430 -10.88 -5.77 -5.38
N VAL A 431 -11.06 -4.50 -4.99
CA VAL A 431 -10.78 -4.05 -3.63
C VAL A 431 -11.76 -4.63 -2.62
N LEU A 432 -13.05 -4.66 -2.92
CA LEU A 432 -14.05 -5.25 -2.02
C LEU A 432 -13.82 -6.76 -1.84
N LYS A 433 -13.60 -7.48 -2.95
CA LYS A 433 -13.24 -8.90 -2.89
C LYS A 433 -11.98 -9.13 -2.05
N ALA A 434 -10.97 -8.29 -2.22
CA ALA A 434 -9.74 -8.36 -1.45
C ALA A 434 -9.96 -8.10 0.04
N LEU A 435 -10.87 -7.20 0.41
CA LEU A 435 -11.22 -6.97 1.81
C LEU A 435 -11.96 -8.16 2.42
N ASP A 436 -12.87 -8.76 1.69
CA ASP A 436 -13.60 -9.95 2.14
C ASP A 436 -12.67 -11.16 2.31
N GLU A 437 -11.75 -11.39 1.34
CA GLU A 437 -10.71 -12.44 1.43
C GLU A 437 -9.77 -12.25 2.64
N THR A 438 -9.60 -11.02 3.10
CA THR A 438 -8.67 -10.66 4.18
C THR A 438 -9.38 -10.46 5.52
N GLU A 439 -10.71 -10.57 5.57
CA GLU A 439 -11.52 -10.33 6.78
C GLU A 439 -11.24 -11.39 7.87
N GLU A 440 -10.98 -12.64 7.47
CA GLU A 440 -10.71 -13.77 8.37
C GLU A 440 -9.23 -14.05 8.61
N LEU A 441 -8.33 -13.29 7.98
CA LEU A 441 -6.90 -13.40 8.25
C LEU A 441 -6.66 -12.96 9.70
N LYS A 442 -6.45 -13.89 10.62
CA LYS A 442 -6.03 -13.51 11.97
C LYS A 442 -4.65 -12.87 11.88
N ASP A 443 -4.37 -11.90 12.75
CA ASP A 443 -3.03 -11.34 12.93
C ASP A 443 -2.03 -12.49 12.92
N LEU A 444 -1.32 -12.64 11.81
CA LEU A 444 -0.18 -13.55 11.73
C LEU A 444 0.79 -12.97 12.74
N ASP A 445 0.90 -13.62 13.90
CA ASP A 445 1.89 -13.33 14.92
C ASP A 445 3.19 -12.96 14.22
N THR A 446 3.64 -11.73 14.43
CA THR A 446 4.84 -11.11 13.85
C THR A 446 6.15 -11.84 14.20
N ASN A 447 6.09 -13.07 14.73
CA ASN A 447 7.19 -13.95 15.11
C ASN A 447 7.32 -15.20 14.23
N MET A 448 6.59 -15.26 13.11
CA MET A 448 6.71 -16.35 12.13
C MET A 448 7.38 -15.84 10.87
N THR A 449 8.66 -16.18 10.66
CA THR A 449 9.33 -15.99 9.39
C THR A 449 8.96 -17.16 8.47
N THR A 450 8.37 -16.84 7.32
CA THR A 450 8.10 -17.81 6.26
C THR A 450 9.36 -17.95 5.40
N ILE A 451 9.94 -19.14 5.40
CA ILE A 451 11.13 -19.48 4.63
C ILE A 451 10.68 -20.23 3.36
N PRO A 452 10.96 -19.74 2.15
CA PRO A 452 10.65 -20.45 0.90
C PRO A 452 11.05 -21.94 0.95
N SER A 453 10.24 -22.80 0.34
CA SER A 453 10.49 -24.24 0.34
C SER A 453 10.31 -24.85 -1.05
N ILE A 454 11.02 -25.96 -1.29
CA ILE A 454 10.87 -26.71 -2.53
C ILE A 454 9.52 -27.43 -2.49
N ALA A 455 8.69 -27.20 -3.51
CA ALA A 455 7.40 -27.86 -3.66
C ALA A 455 7.50 -29.11 -4.54
N CYS A 456 8.35 -29.07 -5.57
CA CYS A 456 8.58 -30.22 -6.45
C CYS A 456 9.98 -30.16 -7.08
N LEU A 457 10.64 -31.32 -7.20
CA LEU A 457 11.86 -31.51 -7.98
C LEU A 457 11.57 -32.48 -9.12
N GLY A 458 11.94 -32.08 -10.34
CA GLY A 458 11.81 -32.88 -11.55
C GLY A 458 13.15 -33.12 -12.23
N VAL A 459 13.30 -34.33 -12.78
CA VAL A 459 14.41 -34.70 -13.66
C VAL A 459 13.84 -35.17 -14.98
N ILE A 460 14.27 -34.52 -16.07
CA ILE A 460 13.85 -34.82 -17.43
C ILE A 460 15.08 -35.28 -18.21
N GLY A 461 14.95 -36.40 -18.90
CA GLY A 461 16.00 -37.01 -19.69
C GLY A 461 16.39 -36.21 -20.94
N LYS A 462 17.50 -36.62 -21.57
CA LYS A 462 18.00 -36.02 -22.82
C LYS A 462 16.96 -36.01 -23.95
N ASN A 463 16.11 -37.04 -24.00
CA ASN A 463 15.06 -37.20 -25.01
C ASN A 463 13.67 -36.72 -24.51
N ASN A 464 13.65 -35.72 -23.63
CA ASN A 464 12.44 -35.06 -23.11
C ASN A 464 11.49 -35.97 -22.31
N ASN A 465 11.95 -37.15 -21.88
CA ASN A 465 11.16 -38.09 -21.11
C ASN A 465 11.30 -37.83 -19.59
N PRO A 466 10.21 -37.89 -18.80
CA PRO A 466 10.29 -37.66 -17.35
C PRO A 466 10.97 -38.85 -16.66
N LEU A 467 12.12 -38.59 -16.02
CA LEU A 467 12.91 -39.59 -15.32
C LEU A 467 12.50 -39.72 -13.84
N HIS A 468 12.21 -38.59 -13.19
CA HIS A 468 11.86 -38.56 -11.78
C HIS A 468 11.07 -37.30 -11.41
N ILE A 469 10.13 -37.45 -10.48
CA ILE A 469 9.37 -36.36 -9.86
C ILE A 469 9.28 -36.65 -8.36
N SER A 470 9.75 -35.74 -7.53
CA SER A 470 9.54 -35.74 -6.08
C SER A 470 8.70 -34.53 -5.69
N THR A 471 7.55 -34.76 -5.06
CA THR A 471 6.67 -33.72 -4.56
C THR A 471 6.78 -33.62 -3.04
N PHE A 472 6.76 -32.40 -2.52
CA PHE A 472 6.91 -32.11 -1.10
C PHE A 472 5.61 -31.51 -0.55
N PRO A 473 5.22 -31.85 0.69
CA PRO A 473 3.97 -31.37 1.29
C PRO A 473 4.01 -29.86 1.54
N VAL A 474 2.82 -29.26 1.62
CA VAL A 474 2.68 -27.83 1.91
C VAL A 474 2.59 -27.62 3.41
N HIS A 475 3.35 -26.66 3.92
CA HIS A 475 3.25 -26.24 5.31
C HIS A 475 2.09 -25.25 5.47
N THR A 476 0.86 -25.76 5.53
CA THR A 476 -0.32 -24.96 5.89
C THR A 476 -0.60 -25.13 7.40
N SER A 477 -0.31 -24.09 8.19
CA SER A 477 -0.66 -23.92 9.62
C SER A 477 0.34 -24.43 10.69
N PRO A 478 0.47 -23.76 11.87
CA PRO A 478 1.52 -24.03 12.87
C PRO A 478 1.30 -25.22 13.82
N VAL A 479 0.25 -26.03 13.65
CA VAL A 479 -0.04 -27.13 14.58
C VAL A 479 -0.24 -28.42 13.79
N PRO A 480 0.74 -29.34 13.77
CA PRO A 480 0.48 -30.71 13.37
C PRO A 480 -0.45 -31.30 14.43
N ASN A 481 -1.63 -31.77 14.03
CA ASN A 481 -2.41 -32.66 14.89
C ASN A 481 -1.73 -34.04 14.82
N PRO A 482 -1.06 -34.52 15.88
CA PRO A 482 -0.36 -35.81 15.84
C PRO A 482 -1.29 -37.01 15.65
N ASN A 483 -2.61 -36.82 15.74
CA ASN A 483 -3.62 -37.88 15.64
C ASN A 483 -4.46 -37.87 14.35
N SER A 484 -4.16 -37.02 13.36
CA SER A 484 -4.87 -37.09 12.08
C SER A 484 -4.17 -38.04 11.10
N ALA A 485 -4.80 -39.16 10.78
CA ALA A 485 -4.36 -40.10 9.73
C ALA A 485 -4.62 -39.58 8.29
N ALA A 486 -4.96 -38.30 8.13
CA ALA A 486 -5.25 -37.69 6.83
C ALA A 486 -3.95 -37.27 6.11
N PRO A 487 -3.80 -37.54 4.81
CA PRO A 487 -2.63 -37.11 4.04
C PRO A 487 -2.51 -35.58 4.07
N GLN A 488 -1.31 -35.06 4.34
CA GLN A 488 -1.08 -33.63 4.37
C GLN A 488 -1.40 -32.97 3.02
N PRO A 489 -2.01 -31.77 3.01
CA PRO A 489 -2.41 -31.11 1.78
C PRO A 489 -1.19 -30.79 0.90
N GLN A 490 -1.22 -31.25 -0.35
CA GLN A 490 -0.26 -30.88 -1.39
C GLN A 490 -0.76 -29.65 -2.15
N LEU A 491 0.14 -28.78 -2.61
CA LEU A 491 -0.22 -27.54 -3.31
C LEU A 491 -0.92 -27.87 -4.63
N ARG A 492 -0.42 -28.92 -5.29
CA ARG A 492 -0.92 -29.47 -6.54
C ARG A 492 -0.74 -30.98 -6.50
N THR A 493 -1.56 -31.69 -7.27
CA THR A 493 -1.45 -33.15 -7.39
C THR A 493 -0.17 -33.52 -8.17
N PRO A 494 0.38 -34.74 -7.98
CA PRO A 494 1.54 -35.19 -8.75
C PRO A 494 1.34 -35.11 -10.27
N LEU A 495 0.11 -35.33 -10.74
CA LEU A 495 -0.25 -35.18 -12.16
C LEU A 495 -0.12 -33.72 -12.63
N GLN A 496 -0.56 -32.76 -11.83
CA GLN A 496 -0.42 -31.33 -12.16
C GLN A 496 1.04 -30.89 -12.21
N TYR A 497 1.89 -31.38 -11.30
CA TYR A 497 3.34 -31.14 -11.37
C TYR A 497 3.98 -31.78 -12.60
N ALA A 498 3.54 -32.98 -13.00
CA ALA A 498 4.01 -33.61 -14.22
C ALA A 498 3.67 -32.77 -15.47
N LEU A 499 2.45 -32.20 -15.55
CA LEU A 499 2.05 -31.30 -16.63
C LEU A 499 2.89 -30.01 -16.64
N LEU A 500 3.15 -29.42 -15.47
CA LEU A 500 4.00 -28.25 -15.35
C LEU A 500 5.44 -28.55 -15.79
N LEU A 501 5.99 -29.69 -15.39
CA LEU A 501 7.31 -30.13 -15.86
C LEU A 501 7.36 -30.25 -17.38
N SER A 502 6.33 -30.84 -18.02
CA SER A 502 6.26 -30.90 -19.47
C SER A 502 6.24 -29.53 -20.12
N SER A 503 5.52 -28.55 -19.56
CA SER A 503 5.49 -27.18 -20.10
C SER A 503 6.82 -26.43 -20.00
N THR A 504 7.75 -26.88 -19.16
CA THR A 504 9.09 -26.26 -19.08
C THR A 504 9.93 -26.53 -20.32
N LEU A 505 9.67 -27.62 -21.06
CA LEU A 505 10.47 -28.07 -22.20
C LEU A 505 10.58 -27.01 -23.30
N ASP A 506 9.47 -26.34 -23.63
CA ASP A 506 9.43 -25.28 -24.64
C ASP A 506 10.38 -24.13 -24.27
N ILE A 507 10.51 -23.84 -22.97
CA ILE A 507 11.39 -22.77 -22.47
C ILE A 507 12.86 -23.20 -22.53
N PHE A 508 13.16 -24.47 -22.20
CA PHE A 508 14.50 -25.02 -22.38
C PHE A 508 14.93 -24.94 -23.85
N ASP A 509 14.06 -25.34 -24.79
CA ASP A 509 14.37 -25.33 -26.22
C ASP A 509 14.49 -23.89 -26.78
N ALA A 510 13.62 -22.97 -26.35
CA ALA A 510 13.67 -21.55 -26.73
C ALA A 510 14.91 -20.81 -26.19
N ARG A 511 15.45 -21.24 -25.04
CA ARG A 511 16.67 -20.64 -24.47
C ARG A 511 17.95 -21.33 -24.98
N ARG A 512 17.89 -22.61 -25.32
CA ARG A 512 18.99 -23.33 -25.99
C ARG A 512 19.39 -22.66 -27.31
N THR A 513 18.41 -22.25 -28.11
CA THR A 513 18.62 -21.55 -29.39
C THR A 513 19.20 -20.14 -29.25
N LYS A 514 19.03 -19.48 -28.10
CA LYS A 514 19.63 -18.16 -27.82
C LYS A 514 21.05 -18.26 -27.25
N SER A 515 21.33 -19.28 -26.44
CA SER A 515 22.66 -19.46 -25.82
C SER A 515 23.78 -19.79 -26.82
N THR A 516 23.46 -20.33 -28.00
CA THR A 516 24.42 -20.55 -29.09
C THR A 516 24.81 -19.26 -29.85
N ALA A 517 24.13 -18.14 -29.61
CA ALA A 517 24.40 -16.86 -30.28
C ALA A 517 25.20 -15.84 -29.43
N THR A 518 25.44 -16.11 -28.15
CA THR A 518 26.07 -15.14 -27.23
C THR A 518 26.97 -15.83 -26.20
N SER A 519 28.13 -16.31 -26.63
CA SER A 519 29.21 -16.73 -25.72
C SER A 519 30.24 -15.61 -25.55
N THR A 520 29.95 -14.64 -24.69
CA THR A 520 31.00 -13.81 -24.06
C THR A 520 30.95 -14.02 -22.55
N SER A 521 32.07 -14.51 -22.06
CA SER A 521 32.35 -15.02 -20.72
C SER A 521 32.14 -13.97 -19.62
N THR A 522 31.26 -14.26 -18.67
CA THR A 522 31.38 -13.76 -17.29
C THR A 522 31.77 -14.93 -16.39
N ALA A 523 32.95 -14.80 -15.78
CA ALA A 523 33.56 -15.81 -14.93
C ALA A 523 32.73 -16.04 -13.65
N GLY A 524 32.39 -17.29 -13.36
CA GLY A 524 31.72 -17.72 -12.11
C GLY A 524 30.35 -18.38 -12.26
N THR A 525 29.83 -18.49 -13.49
CA THR A 525 28.51 -19.07 -13.77
C THR A 525 28.62 -20.58 -14.04
N LEU A 526 27.78 -21.42 -13.42
CA LEU A 526 27.66 -22.82 -13.83
C LEU A 526 27.17 -22.86 -15.28
N THR A 527 27.93 -23.52 -16.16
CA THR A 527 27.53 -23.77 -17.55
C THR A 527 26.24 -24.59 -17.56
N GLY A 528 25.14 -23.99 -18.03
CA GLY A 528 23.82 -24.66 -18.11
C GLY A 528 22.74 -24.15 -17.15
N ASP A 529 23.05 -23.16 -16.30
CA ASP A 529 22.04 -22.51 -15.44
C ASP A 529 21.13 -21.60 -16.27
N LEU A 530 19.83 -21.92 -16.30
CA LEU A 530 18.82 -21.14 -17.02
C LEU A 530 18.06 -20.21 -16.07
N GLY A 531 18.32 -20.27 -14.76
CA GLY A 531 17.65 -19.46 -13.75
C GLY A 531 16.14 -19.68 -13.74
N LEU A 532 15.38 -18.59 -13.56
CA LEU A 532 13.92 -18.62 -13.56
C LEU A 532 13.39 -18.93 -14.97
N LEU A 533 12.63 -20.03 -15.11
CA LEU A 533 11.96 -20.40 -16.36
C LEU A 533 10.69 -19.57 -16.54
N TYR A 534 9.76 -19.68 -15.58
CA TYR A 534 8.53 -18.88 -15.51
C TYR A 534 7.91 -18.93 -14.10
N ALA A 535 7.10 -17.92 -13.77
CA ALA A 535 6.23 -17.95 -12.58
C ALA A 535 4.93 -18.68 -12.93
N VAL A 536 4.63 -19.77 -12.21
CA VAL A 536 3.43 -20.58 -12.45
C VAL A 536 2.18 -19.86 -11.95
N ASP A 537 2.28 -19.25 -10.76
CA ASP A 537 1.27 -18.40 -10.13
C ASP A 537 1.95 -17.46 -9.12
N GLU A 538 1.16 -16.69 -8.35
CA GLU A 538 1.69 -15.75 -7.34
C GLU A 538 2.52 -16.42 -6.23
N ARG A 539 2.45 -17.75 -6.09
CA ARG A 539 3.07 -18.52 -5.01
C ARG A 539 4.18 -19.45 -5.50
N LEU A 540 4.09 -19.98 -6.72
CA LEU A 540 4.96 -21.04 -7.23
C LEU A 540 5.80 -20.55 -8.43
N ALA A 541 7.12 -20.69 -8.34
CA ALA A 541 8.05 -20.34 -9.41
C ALA A 541 8.85 -21.58 -9.88
N ALA A 542 9.08 -21.69 -11.19
CA ALA A 542 9.82 -22.78 -11.81
C ALA A 542 11.23 -22.33 -12.21
N TYR A 543 12.25 -23.02 -11.73
CA TYR A 543 13.65 -22.79 -12.05
C TYR A 543 14.22 -23.99 -12.82
N GLY A 544 15.18 -23.75 -13.71
CA GLY A 544 15.72 -24.78 -14.59
C GLY A 544 17.24 -24.79 -14.69
N PHE A 545 17.79 -25.98 -14.84
CA PHE A 545 19.21 -26.21 -15.11
C PHE A 545 19.35 -27.33 -16.15
N GLU A 546 20.17 -27.13 -17.17
CA GLU A 546 20.48 -28.15 -18.18
C GLU A 546 21.94 -28.60 -18.05
N THR A 547 22.15 -29.90 -17.88
CA THR A 547 23.49 -30.49 -17.87
C THR A 547 24.09 -30.52 -19.28
N ASN A 548 25.42 -30.62 -19.37
CA ASN A 548 26.13 -30.82 -20.64
C ASN A 548 25.74 -32.14 -21.35
N THR A 549 25.17 -33.12 -20.64
CA THR A 549 24.66 -34.37 -21.20
C THR A 549 23.20 -34.27 -21.69
N GLY A 550 22.59 -33.08 -21.66
CA GLY A 550 21.21 -32.83 -22.12
C GLY A 550 20.12 -33.22 -21.11
N VAL A 551 20.48 -33.69 -19.91
CA VAL A 551 19.53 -33.95 -18.81
C VAL A 551 19.14 -32.61 -18.18
N ARG A 552 17.85 -32.40 -17.96
CA ARG A 552 17.28 -31.15 -17.43
C ARG A 552 16.75 -31.36 -16.02
N PHE A 553 17.15 -30.48 -15.11
CA PHE A 553 16.65 -30.41 -13.75
C PHE A 553 15.70 -29.23 -13.62
N VAL A 554 14.59 -29.45 -12.94
CA VAL A 554 13.59 -28.41 -12.66
C VAL A 554 13.25 -28.41 -11.18
N ALA A 555 13.28 -27.24 -10.57
CA ALA A 555 12.85 -27.03 -9.20
C ALA A 555 11.68 -26.05 -9.15
N PHE A 556 10.56 -26.50 -8.58
CA PHE A 556 9.43 -25.63 -8.25
C PHE A 556 9.56 -25.18 -6.80
N VAL A 557 9.63 -23.87 -6.58
CA VAL A 557 9.81 -23.26 -5.27
C VAL A 557 8.53 -22.52 -4.88
N ASP A 558 8.01 -22.82 -3.69
CA ASP A 558 6.90 -22.13 -3.06
C ASP A 558 7.43 -20.93 -2.26
N GLY A 559 7.09 -19.73 -2.70
CA GLY A 559 7.49 -18.46 -2.07
C GLY A 559 6.84 -18.19 -0.72
N ARG A 560 5.76 -18.91 -0.36
CA ARG A 560 5.13 -18.83 0.99
C ARG A 560 5.80 -19.77 2.00
N GLY A 561 6.40 -20.85 1.53
CA GLY A 561 7.35 -21.62 2.32
C GLY A 561 6.83 -22.24 3.63
N ARG A 562 7.76 -22.51 4.55
CA ARG A 562 7.51 -23.06 5.90
C ARG A 562 7.58 -21.97 6.94
N ALA A 563 6.66 -21.98 7.90
CA ALA A 563 6.69 -21.06 9.02
C ALA A 563 7.64 -21.57 10.12
N VAL A 564 8.66 -20.78 10.45
CA VAL A 564 9.61 -21.10 11.53
C VAL A 564 9.35 -20.18 12.72
N ARG A 565 9.26 -20.78 13.92
CA ARG A 565 9.08 -20.09 15.19
C ARG A 565 10.45 -19.68 15.72
N ASP A 566 10.64 -18.41 16.09
CA ASP A 566 11.93 -17.84 16.53
C ASP A 566 12.45 -18.33 17.92
N ARG A 567 12.03 -19.52 18.36
CA ARG A 567 12.47 -20.12 19.65
C ARG A 567 13.47 -21.26 19.50
N GLY A 568 14.04 -21.46 18.31
CA GLY A 568 14.97 -22.56 18.02
C GLY A 568 16.40 -22.17 17.60
N LEU A 569 16.75 -20.88 17.57
CA LEU A 569 18.07 -20.41 17.10
C LEU A 569 19.10 -20.21 18.23
N GLY A 570 18.81 -20.71 19.44
CA GLY A 570 19.72 -20.65 20.59
C GLY A 570 20.88 -21.65 20.58
N GLY A 571 21.10 -22.42 19.50
CA GLY A 571 22.11 -23.49 19.44
C GLY A 571 23.12 -23.42 18.31
N LEU A 572 23.04 -22.41 17.42
CA LEU A 572 23.97 -22.27 16.30
C LEU A 572 24.55 -20.84 16.28
N GLN A 573 25.37 -20.55 17.29
CA GLN A 573 26.22 -19.36 17.29
C GLN A 573 27.38 -19.63 16.32
N GLY A 574 27.20 -19.21 15.06
CA GLY A 574 28.21 -19.35 14.02
C GLY A 574 27.69 -18.89 12.65
N GLY A 575 27.60 -17.57 12.44
CA GLY A 575 27.54 -16.99 11.10
C GLY A 575 26.16 -16.78 10.49
N VAL A 576 25.30 -15.97 11.10
CA VAL A 576 24.18 -15.31 10.39
C VAL A 576 24.18 -13.81 10.72
N ALA A 577 25.29 -13.14 10.38
CA ALA A 577 25.31 -11.69 10.27
C ALA A 577 25.11 -11.34 8.79
N GLY A 578 23.94 -10.81 8.44
CA GLY A 578 23.67 -10.28 7.11
C GLY A 578 22.53 -10.96 6.33
N VAL A 579 21.32 -11.04 6.89
CA VAL A 579 20.10 -11.21 6.08
C VAL A 579 19.25 -9.95 6.23
N SER A 580 19.66 -8.92 5.51
CA SER A 580 18.88 -7.71 5.27
C SER A 580 17.76 -8.01 4.27
N GLY A 581 16.53 -8.17 4.77
CA GLY A 581 15.34 -7.50 4.24
C GLY A 581 14.92 -7.62 2.76
N SER A 582 15.44 -8.54 1.96
CA SER A 582 14.93 -8.83 0.62
C SER A 582 14.34 -10.24 0.56
N THR A 583 13.04 -10.39 0.82
CA THR A 583 12.32 -11.66 0.68
C THR A 583 12.00 -11.96 -0.78
N GLY A 584 13.02 -12.25 -1.56
CA GLY A 584 12.93 -12.89 -2.87
C GLY A 584 14.02 -13.96 -2.96
N VAL A 585 13.67 -15.17 -3.41
CA VAL A 585 14.66 -16.24 -3.64
C VAL A 585 15.64 -15.74 -4.71
N ARG A 586 16.90 -15.53 -4.34
CA ARG A 586 17.92 -15.08 -5.30
C ARG A 586 18.32 -16.27 -6.16
N GLU A 587 18.70 -16.02 -7.42
CA GLU A 587 19.17 -17.09 -8.32
C GLU A 587 20.35 -17.89 -7.72
N ALA A 588 21.22 -17.20 -6.96
CA ALA A 588 22.31 -17.83 -6.22
C ALA A 588 21.84 -18.87 -5.17
N ASP A 589 20.66 -18.67 -4.56
CA ASP A 589 20.11 -19.57 -3.55
C ASP A 589 19.55 -20.87 -4.18
N VAL A 590 19.06 -20.80 -5.42
CA VAL A 590 18.53 -21.95 -6.18
C VAL A 590 19.65 -22.79 -6.79
N ARG A 591 20.77 -22.16 -7.14
CA ARG A 591 21.96 -22.83 -7.69
C ARG A 591 22.45 -24.00 -6.83
N GLY A 592 22.36 -23.88 -5.51
CA GLY A 592 22.69 -24.95 -4.56
C GLY A 592 21.82 -26.20 -4.73
N ILE A 593 20.54 -26.04 -5.09
CA ILE A 593 19.61 -27.14 -5.36
C ILE A 593 20.10 -27.95 -6.55
N PHE A 594 20.42 -27.27 -7.66
CA PHE A 594 20.86 -27.93 -8.89
C PHE A 594 22.21 -28.63 -8.74
N LYS A 595 23.15 -28.05 -7.98
CA LYS A 595 24.42 -28.71 -7.66
C LYS A 595 24.20 -30.01 -6.86
N ALA A 596 23.28 -30.00 -5.91
CA ALA A 596 22.95 -31.19 -5.12
C ALA A 596 22.24 -32.25 -5.99
N MET A 597 21.28 -31.86 -6.82
CA MET A 597 20.60 -32.75 -7.78
C MET A 597 21.59 -33.37 -8.77
N GLN A 598 22.52 -32.56 -9.30
CA GLN A 598 23.57 -33.04 -10.19
C GLN A 598 24.48 -34.06 -9.49
N THR A 599 24.86 -33.80 -8.24
CA THR A 599 25.68 -34.73 -7.45
C THR A 599 24.96 -36.06 -7.22
N ALA A 600 23.67 -36.02 -6.87
CA ALA A 600 22.84 -37.22 -6.71
C ALA A 600 22.72 -38.00 -8.04
N TYR A 601 22.54 -37.30 -9.16
CA TYR A 601 22.45 -37.92 -10.48
C TYR A 601 23.79 -38.52 -10.95
N VAL A 602 24.91 -37.87 -10.69
CA VAL A 602 26.25 -38.43 -10.98
C VAL A 602 26.51 -39.69 -10.16
N ARG A 603 26.14 -39.72 -8.88
CA ARG A 603 26.22 -40.93 -8.04
C ARG A 603 25.32 -42.06 -8.56
N LEU A 604 24.18 -41.72 -9.15
CA LEU A 604 23.31 -42.69 -9.81
C LEU A 604 23.97 -43.28 -11.06
N LEU A 605 24.63 -42.47 -11.89
CA LEU A 605 25.36 -42.93 -13.08
C LEU A 605 26.57 -43.81 -12.74
N GLN A 606 27.15 -43.64 -11.55
CA GLN A 606 28.23 -44.51 -11.05
C GLN A 606 27.73 -45.88 -10.54
N ASN A 607 26.41 -46.09 -10.48
CA ASN A 607 25.86 -47.38 -10.08
C ASN A 607 25.94 -48.37 -11.26
N PRO A 608 26.65 -49.52 -11.11
CA PRO A 608 26.79 -50.50 -12.19
C PRO A 608 25.47 -51.16 -12.63
N PHE A 609 24.39 -51.00 -11.85
CA PHE A 609 23.06 -51.51 -12.16
C PHE A 609 22.11 -50.45 -12.76
N TYR A 610 22.61 -49.26 -13.07
CA TYR A 610 21.84 -48.19 -13.69
C TYR A 610 22.33 -47.93 -15.11
N ASP A 611 21.48 -48.20 -16.11
CA ASP A 611 21.78 -47.91 -17.51
C ASP A 611 20.97 -46.69 -17.99
N PRO A 612 21.60 -45.52 -18.23
CA PRO A 612 20.91 -44.32 -18.67
C PRO A 612 20.18 -44.47 -20.02
N ASP A 613 20.61 -45.39 -20.90
CA ASP A 613 19.98 -45.58 -22.21
C ASP A 613 18.67 -46.38 -22.13
N GLU A 614 18.50 -47.27 -21.13
CA GLU A 614 17.19 -47.88 -20.81
C GLU A 614 16.17 -46.84 -20.32
N HIS A 615 16.68 -45.79 -19.67
CA HIS A 615 15.88 -44.73 -19.08
C HIS A 615 15.57 -43.61 -20.08
N CYS A 616 16.38 -43.42 -21.13
CA CYS A 616 16.20 -42.40 -22.18
C CYS A 616 16.34 -43.01 -23.59
N PRO A 617 15.38 -43.85 -24.03
CA PRO A 617 15.51 -44.52 -25.32
C PRO A 617 15.46 -43.53 -26.48
N VAL A 618 16.21 -43.84 -27.55
CA VAL A 618 16.46 -42.96 -28.71
C VAL A 618 15.17 -42.66 -29.49
N ASN A 619 14.17 -43.53 -29.41
CA ASN A 619 12.88 -43.37 -30.07
C ASN A 619 11.93 -42.38 -29.36
N GLY A 620 12.31 -41.84 -28.19
CA GLY A 620 11.51 -40.87 -27.42
C GLY A 620 10.18 -41.42 -26.86
N ARG A 621 9.89 -42.72 -27.02
CA ARG A 621 8.65 -43.35 -26.54
C ARG A 621 8.97 -44.32 -25.40
N GLY A 622 8.60 -43.92 -24.18
CA GLY A 622 8.61 -44.77 -22.99
C GLY A 622 10.01 -45.10 -22.49
N GLY A 623 10.43 -44.44 -21.40
CA GLY A 623 11.63 -44.80 -20.62
C GLY A 623 11.23 -45.22 -19.21
N LYS A 624 12.06 -46.06 -18.56
CA LYS A 624 11.82 -46.44 -17.16
C LYS A 624 11.99 -45.20 -16.25
N LYS A 625 11.21 -45.11 -15.17
CA LYS A 625 11.47 -44.12 -14.12
C LYS A 625 12.67 -44.56 -13.28
N ILE A 626 13.38 -43.61 -12.69
CA ILE A 626 14.47 -43.93 -11.76
C ILE A 626 13.87 -44.56 -10.50
N THR A 627 14.26 -45.80 -10.19
CA THR A 627 13.79 -46.57 -9.01
C THR A 627 14.87 -46.76 -7.94
N SER A 628 16.10 -46.27 -8.18
CA SER A 628 17.21 -46.37 -7.24
C SER A 628 16.87 -45.74 -5.89
N ARG A 629 16.80 -46.57 -4.84
CA ARG A 629 16.44 -46.14 -3.47
C ARG A 629 17.33 -45.00 -2.97
N ARG A 630 18.65 -45.11 -3.20
CA ARG A 630 19.64 -44.10 -2.80
C ARG A 630 19.39 -42.75 -3.48
N PHE A 631 19.07 -42.77 -4.77
CA PHE A 631 18.74 -41.55 -5.50
C PHE A 631 17.42 -40.93 -5.02
N LEU A 632 16.40 -41.75 -4.74
CA LEU A 632 15.13 -41.27 -4.20
C LEU A 632 15.30 -40.64 -2.81
N GLU A 633 16.16 -41.21 -1.96
CA GLU A 633 16.50 -40.67 -0.64
C GLU A 633 17.29 -39.35 -0.75
N ASP A 634 18.25 -39.26 -1.67
CA ASP A 634 19.00 -38.02 -1.94
C ASP A 634 18.06 -36.90 -2.42
N MET A 635 17.17 -37.18 -3.37
CA MET A 635 16.18 -36.22 -3.87
C MET A 635 15.23 -35.74 -2.78
N ARG A 636 14.78 -36.65 -1.91
CA ARG A 636 13.96 -36.29 -0.74
C ARG A 636 14.71 -35.38 0.22
N ARG A 637 15.96 -35.73 0.55
CA ARG A 637 16.81 -34.94 1.45
C ARG A 637 17.04 -33.54 0.91
N ILE A 638 17.29 -33.39 -0.39
CA ILE A 638 17.47 -32.07 -1.04
C ILE A 638 16.21 -31.21 -0.84
N GLY A 639 15.02 -31.75 -1.11
CA GLY A 639 13.77 -31.00 -0.95
C GLY A 639 13.43 -30.64 0.50
N GLU A 640 13.69 -31.56 1.43
CA GLU A 640 13.34 -31.37 2.85
C GLU A 640 14.31 -30.46 3.60
N SER A 641 15.59 -30.45 3.25
CA SER A 641 16.64 -29.74 4.00
C SER A 641 17.04 -28.38 3.41
N TRP A 642 16.52 -28.01 2.24
CA TRP A 642 16.89 -26.73 1.62
C TRP A 642 16.31 -25.51 2.36
N VAL A 643 17.17 -24.48 2.50
CA VAL A 643 16.87 -23.17 3.08
C VAL A 643 17.63 -22.10 2.27
N PRO A 644 16.98 -21.00 1.84
CA PRO A 644 17.66 -19.89 1.17
C PRO A 644 18.77 -19.28 2.03
N GLY A 645 19.94 -18.98 1.45
CA GLY A 645 21.08 -18.38 2.15
C GLY A 645 21.88 -19.31 3.08
N GLY A 646 21.52 -20.59 3.20
CA GLY A 646 22.34 -21.57 3.93
C GLY A 646 23.68 -21.80 3.24
N ALA A 647 24.77 -21.87 4.02
CA ALA A 647 26.07 -22.33 3.52
C ALA A 647 25.87 -23.67 2.78
N GLY A 648 26.39 -23.75 1.56
CA GLY A 648 26.02 -24.79 0.60
C GLY A 648 26.01 -26.20 1.20
N MET A 649 25.02 -27.00 0.81
CA MET A 649 24.95 -28.44 1.11
C MET A 649 26.16 -29.18 0.51
N GLY A 650 27.29 -29.13 1.21
CA GLY A 650 28.52 -29.82 0.87
C GLY A 650 29.08 -30.46 2.13
N GLY A 651 29.18 -31.79 2.12
CA GLY A 651 29.95 -32.56 3.10
C GLY A 651 29.12 -33.45 4.03
N ALA A 652 28.67 -34.58 3.50
CA ALA A 652 28.78 -35.89 4.16
C ALA A 652 28.97 -36.95 3.08
#